data_AF-A0AB39AT45-F1
#
_entry.id   AF-A0AB39AT45-F1
#
_cell.length_a   1.000
_cell.length_b   1.000
_cell.length_c   1.000
_cell.angle_alpha   90.00
_cell.angle_beta   90.00
_cell.angle_gamma   90.00
#
_symmetry.space_group_name_H-M   'P 1'
#
loop_
_entity.id
_entity.type
_entity.pdbx_description
1 polymer ?
#
loop_
_entity_poly.entity_id
_entity_poly.type
_entity_poly.pdbx_seq_one_letter_code
_entity_poly.pdbx_strand_id
1 'polypeptide(L)'
;MAQVITIAGEKLFAAKAQANQQLDIDTFIFANVAGQDSTAAIDRNEEIPTGSVVFQQDVQQTGRINDNVVVYSTVLDSLTGPFEFNWVGLYSSVNQTLVAISHVPTVAKTITAPGSAGNTLNRNFGIEYSGIADLAGISVSPETWQLDFSARLSGMDELTRQLASDMNGKDWFIDDGFKVVSRSTANTFSVTPGIGYVSGLRVELKNEQILTLQSYPQFVYVDAYFDGNASSTWKPKVAFTVSDAEIDDYIDVNGTQHYVLKIAKITALDAIDDLRNINGLKQQIENHINETESAHKASAISLAVKANVTVKPTTLQDTLDWYGVYVAQFIRLGDETISDAFNRALDYCRSVPYKGTRIIFPRGQLYKYDDDHRIGNLSHCVIDLNGSKVQRRSASTFSSTTTQIIPSGTSLNAREIYVADASKFKVGDFVYSIKGVGLDNISSDAREILSIDGNKLTISGAFYYKGTEYGSNTPTGAIICKRVNFIGSGGSSFESTINDKFVVCNGEIDGNAAGQPSQAWVFNSEIVLMSNKGAIHNMTIRNTAAECIVGHGLDVSNNQFFDLGGSCFHTSVHDNGLPITGGSWFRENQCERTNLATQAVSGHAEGLVTFSWGAGRLVVANNICKDGTEPFLGTFGSPAEDNPDKYLVVHNNIVERFPTFMNYLAADALGVSLTDNILIDTGVEPQVQEAIYANPSIKCSGNISVGSNGRPTLENVSRDERLAIGNDVQLQARQRAVISDPGAHEGLSLAYTPNPINAQFVLQGFNTITEDAVRVNRNYKRSLYTAGGNASGTFTEYWTDEDLNLGYLINPSSGAGGNFSWATYNGGVRKHLSIDDEGVSFNGMQYGRATYYGEKDVDGSWRVMILGGDLVHQKRVAGNWVTKQTVAGQ
;
A
#
# COMPACT_ATOMS: atom_id res chain seq x y z
N MET A 1 -1.92 -43.36 16.67
CA MET A 1 -2.84 -43.54 17.82
C MET A 1 -3.83 -42.40 17.75
N ALA A 2 -5.12 -42.70 17.60
CA ALA A 2 -6.16 -41.69 17.69
C ALA A 2 -6.45 -41.43 19.18
N GLN A 3 -6.50 -40.17 19.58
CA GLN A 3 -6.96 -39.74 20.90
C GLN A 3 -7.99 -38.63 20.69
N VAL A 4 -9.07 -38.63 21.47
CA VAL A 4 -10.14 -37.64 21.31
C VAL A 4 -10.73 -37.22 22.65
N ILE A 5 -11.06 -35.94 22.78
CA ILE A 5 -11.85 -35.42 23.90
C ILE A 5 -13.31 -35.78 23.67
N THR A 6 -13.94 -36.44 24.64
CA THR A 6 -15.36 -36.82 24.55
C THR A 6 -16.26 -35.58 24.60
N ILE A 7 -17.51 -35.71 24.17
CA ILE A 7 -18.48 -34.61 24.30
C ILE A 7 -18.74 -34.30 25.79
N ALA A 8 -18.70 -35.31 26.66
CA ALA A 8 -18.86 -35.12 28.10
C ALA A 8 -17.68 -34.34 28.72
N GLY A 9 -16.44 -34.65 28.29
CA GLY A 9 -15.23 -33.92 28.68
C GLY A 9 -15.26 -32.46 28.25
N GLU A 10 -15.61 -32.18 27.00
CA GLU A 10 -15.72 -30.80 26.50
C GLU A 10 -16.78 -29.99 27.26
N LYS A 11 -17.95 -30.59 27.56
CA LYS A 11 -18.98 -29.96 28.39
C LYS A 11 -18.48 -29.69 29.81
N LEU A 12 -17.71 -30.60 30.40
CA LEU A 12 -17.11 -30.40 31.72
C LEU A 12 -16.12 -29.23 31.70
N PHE A 13 -15.29 -29.10 30.66
CA PHE A 13 -14.34 -27.99 30.52
C PHE A 13 -15.09 -26.65 30.47
N ALA A 14 -16.10 -26.55 29.62
CA ALA A 14 -16.92 -25.35 29.51
C ALA A 14 -17.64 -25.00 30.83
N ALA A 15 -18.19 -26.00 31.54
CA ALA A 15 -18.86 -25.79 32.82
C ALA A 15 -17.91 -25.30 33.92
N LYS A 16 -16.72 -25.89 34.03
CA LYS A 16 -15.70 -25.49 35.01
C LYS A 16 -15.15 -24.10 34.73
N ALA A 17 -14.93 -23.76 33.45
CA ALA A 17 -14.50 -22.44 33.02
C ALA A 17 -15.55 -21.36 33.35
N GLN A 18 -16.84 -21.61 33.07
CA GLN A 18 -17.93 -20.68 33.41
C GLN A 18 -18.10 -20.49 34.92
N ALA A 19 -17.92 -21.55 35.70
CA ALA A 19 -18.03 -21.51 37.15
C ALA A 19 -16.77 -20.97 37.86
N ASN A 20 -15.70 -20.65 37.10
CA ASN A 20 -14.38 -20.29 37.62
C ASN A 20 -13.85 -21.30 38.66
N GLN A 21 -14.04 -22.59 38.36
CA GLN A 21 -13.60 -23.71 39.19
C GLN A 21 -12.48 -24.47 38.49
N GLN A 22 -11.49 -24.92 39.26
CA GLN A 22 -10.42 -25.75 38.73
C GLN A 22 -10.98 -27.09 38.21
N LEU A 23 -10.52 -27.49 37.02
CA LEU A 23 -10.76 -28.79 36.41
C LEU A 23 -9.83 -29.83 37.05
N ASP A 24 -10.42 -30.94 37.48
CA ASP A 24 -9.71 -32.04 38.10
C ASP A 24 -9.84 -33.29 37.24
N ILE A 25 -8.71 -33.90 36.90
CA ILE A 25 -8.62 -35.14 36.12
C ILE A 25 -7.57 -35.98 36.81
N ASP A 26 -7.98 -37.15 37.31
CA ASP A 26 -7.22 -37.88 38.32
C ASP A 26 -6.98 -39.35 37.97
N THR A 27 -7.68 -39.92 36.98
CA THR A 27 -7.69 -41.38 36.77
C THR A 27 -7.49 -41.78 35.32
N PHE A 28 -6.62 -42.76 35.10
CA PHE A 28 -6.52 -43.58 33.90
C PHE A 28 -7.34 -44.85 34.05
N ILE A 29 -8.15 -45.16 33.05
CA ILE A 29 -8.94 -46.40 32.97
C ILE A 29 -8.43 -47.23 31.80
N PHE A 30 -8.08 -48.49 32.05
CA PHE A 30 -7.63 -49.45 31.04
C PHE A 30 -8.71 -50.52 30.83
N ALA A 31 -9.06 -50.78 29.57
CA ALA A 31 -10.05 -51.79 29.21
C ALA A 31 -9.59 -52.66 28.03
N ASN A 32 -10.13 -53.88 27.97
CA ASN A 32 -9.92 -54.82 26.87
C ASN A 32 -11.25 -55.09 26.15
N VAL A 33 -11.52 -54.29 25.13
CA VAL A 33 -12.75 -54.38 24.33
C VAL A 33 -12.54 -55.35 23.18
N ALA A 34 -13.39 -56.38 23.08
CA ALA A 34 -13.25 -57.40 22.05
C ALA A 34 -13.41 -56.80 20.64
N GLY A 35 -12.43 -57.03 19.76
CA GLY A 35 -12.47 -56.56 18.37
C GLY A 35 -12.20 -55.06 18.18
N GLN A 36 -11.66 -54.36 19.19
CA GLN A 36 -11.33 -52.94 19.09
C GLN A 36 -10.29 -52.69 17.98
N ASP A 37 -10.65 -51.86 16.99
CA ASP A 37 -9.75 -51.39 15.94
C ASP A 37 -9.07 -50.10 16.39
N SER A 38 -7.75 -50.13 16.56
CA SER A 38 -6.95 -48.97 16.99
C SER A 38 -6.66 -47.95 15.88
N THR A 39 -7.07 -48.24 14.65
CA THR A 39 -6.91 -47.38 13.47
C THR A 39 -8.21 -46.69 13.04
N ALA A 40 -9.37 -47.14 13.56
CA ALA A 40 -10.66 -46.53 13.31
C ALA A 40 -10.81 -45.17 14.02
N ALA A 41 -11.69 -44.31 13.50
CA ALA A 41 -12.03 -43.06 14.15
C ALA A 41 -12.81 -43.34 15.46
N ILE A 42 -12.44 -42.65 16.53
CA ILE A 42 -13.06 -42.79 17.86
C ILE A 42 -14.37 -41.99 17.92
N ASP A 43 -15.47 -42.61 18.36
CA ASP A 43 -16.73 -41.90 18.60
C ASP A 43 -16.62 -41.06 19.87
N ARG A 44 -16.88 -39.75 19.75
CA ARG A 44 -16.81 -38.81 20.88
C ARG A 44 -17.92 -38.99 21.92
N ASN A 45 -18.94 -39.79 21.60
CA ASN A 45 -20.03 -40.18 22.53
C ASN A 45 -19.75 -41.49 23.25
N GLU A 46 -18.63 -42.16 22.95
CA GLU A 46 -18.28 -43.43 23.56
C GLU A 46 -18.18 -43.30 25.09
N GLU A 47 -18.84 -44.22 25.79
CA GLU A 47 -18.86 -44.29 27.25
C GLU A 47 -17.81 -45.28 27.77
N ILE A 48 -17.60 -45.30 29.09
CA ILE A 48 -16.69 -46.27 29.71
C ILE A 48 -17.22 -47.69 29.43
N PRO A 49 -16.41 -48.60 28.86
CA PRO A 49 -16.82 -49.98 28.60
C PRO A 49 -16.79 -50.78 29.91
N THR A 50 -17.77 -50.53 30.80
CA THR A 50 -17.79 -51.01 32.19
C THR A 50 -17.63 -52.53 32.36
N GLY A 51 -18.08 -53.33 31.38
CA GLY A 51 -17.91 -54.79 31.37
C GLY A 51 -16.54 -55.30 30.92
N SER A 52 -15.64 -54.41 30.48
CA SER A 52 -14.35 -54.73 29.89
C SER A 52 -13.18 -53.99 30.54
N VAL A 53 -13.43 -53.22 31.60
CA VAL A 53 -12.38 -52.54 32.38
C VAL A 53 -11.51 -53.60 33.08
N VAL A 54 -10.21 -53.53 32.85
CA VAL A 54 -9.22 -54.47 33.41
C VAL A 54 -8.39 -53.86 34.54
N PHE A 55 -8.18 -52.54 34.51
CA PHE A 55 -7.38 -51.84 35.52
C PHE A 55 -7.67 -50.34 35.56
N GLN A 56 -7.44 -49.72 36.71
CA GLN A 56 -7.49 -48.26 36.88
C GLN A 56 -6.25 -47.82 37.64
N GLN A 57 -5.72 -46.66 37.30
CA GLN A 57 -4.51 -46.12 37.89
C GLN A 57 -4.62 -44.60 38.01
N ASP A 58 -4.13 -44.06 39.12
CA ASP A 58 -4.10 -42.62 39.31
C ASP A 58 -3.15 -41.94 38.30
N VAL A 59 -3.47 -40.70 37.94
CA VAL A 59 -2.54 -39.78 37.29
C VAL A 59 -1.39 -39.54 38.27
N GLN A 60 -0.17 -39.87 37.85
CA GLN A 60 1.02 -39.71 38.69
C GLN A 60 1.79 -38.44 38.39
N GLN A 61 1.72 -37.94 37.15
CA GLN A 61 2.39 -36.72 36.73
C GLN A 61 1.54 -35.93 35.74
N THR A 62 1.70 -34.61 35.77
CA THR A 62 1.09 -33.67 34.82
C THR A 62 2.13 -32.69 34.30
N GLY A 63 1.93 -32.18 33.08
CA GLY A 63 2.84 -31.21 32.49
C GLY A 63 2.16 -30.28 31.51
N ARG A 64 2.57 -29.02 31.47
CA ARG A 64 2.12 -27.98 30.54
C ARG A 64 3.04 -27.91 29.33
N ILE A 65 2.55 -28.34 28.17
CA ILE A 65 3.28 -28.18 26.89
C ILE A 65 3.19 -26.72 26.43
N ASN A 66 1.99 -26.14 26.48
CA ASN A 66 1.71 -24.72 26.28
C ASN A 66 0.35 -24.37 26.93
N ASP A 67 -0.14 -23.15 26.77
CA ASP A 67 -1.37 -22.62 27.40
C ASP A 67 -2.63 -23.45 27.04
N ASN A 68 -2.61 -24.08 25.87
CA ASN A 68 -3.72 -24.83 25.30
C ASN A 68 -3.49 -26.34 25.29
N VAL A 69 -2.36 -26.83 25.79
CA VAL A 69 -2.01 -28.26 25.75
C VAL A 69 -1.34 -28.69 27.05
N VAL A 70 -1.95 -29.67 27.71
CA VAL A 70 -1.40 -30.34 28.90
C VAL A 70 -1.28 -31.84 28.66
N VAL A 71 -0.37 -32.49 29.38
CA VAL A 71 -0.19 -33.95 29.36
C VAL A 71 -0.43 -34.52 30.75
N TYR A 72 -1.17 -35.63 30.79
CA TYR A 72 -1.36 -36.47 31.98
C TYR A 72 -0.58 -37.75 31.79
N SER A 73 0.10 -38.22 32.84
CA SER A 73 0.94 -39.41 32.74
C SER A 73 0.78 -40.35 33.93
N THR A 74 0.94 -41.64 33.65
CA THR A 74 1.02 -42.68 34.67
C THR A 74 2.00 -43.78 34.27
N VAL A 75 2.59 -44.44 35.26
CA VAL A 75 3.52 -45.57 35.09
C VAL A 75 2.86 -46.83 35.64
N LEU A 76 2.68 -47.82 34.77
CA LEU A 76 2.33 -49.19 35.15
C LEU A 76 3.63 -49.95 35.39
N ASP A 77 3.99 -50.13 36.66
CA ASP A 77 5.24 -50.78 37.06
C ASP A 77 5.27 -52.29 36.75
N SER A 78 6.43 -52.92 36.97
CA SER A 78 6.62 -54.35 36.71
C SER A 78 5.83 -55.29 37.67
N LEU A 79 5.16 -54.75 38.69
CA LEU A 79 4.36 -55.50 39.67
C LEU A 79 2.85 -55.43 39.36
N THR A 80 2.44 -54.50 38.50
CA THR A 80 1.05 -54.32 38.06
C THR A 80 0.72 -55.27 36.89
N GLY A 81 -0.36 -56.04 37.00
CA GLY A 81 -0.80 -57.03 36.00
C GLY A 81 -0.99 -58.45 36.57
N PRO A 82 -1.17 -59.49 35.73
CA PRO A 82 -1.19 -59.46 34.27
C PRO A 82 -2.59 -59.14 33.71
N PHE A 83 -2.64 -58.38 32.62
CA PHE A 83 -3.84 -58.13 31.83
C PHE A 83 -3.45 -57.66 30.43
N GLU A 84 -4.41 -57.70 29.52
CA GLU A 84 -4.29 -57.06 28.21
C GLU A 84 -5.23 -55.86 28.18
N PHE A 85 -4.90 -54.84 27.41
CA PHE A 85 -5.78 -53.71 27.16
C PHE A 85 -5.55 -53.17 25.75
N ASN A 86 -6.61 -52.62 25.18
CA ASN A 86 -6.63 -51.96 23.87
C ASN A 86 -7.40 -50.63 23.90
N TRP A 87 -7.88 -50.23 25.08
CA TRP A 87 -8.63 -49.02 25.32
C TRP A 87 -8.10 -48.31 26.56
N VAL A 88 -7.90 -46.99 26.46
CA VAL A 88 -7.44 -46.14 27.55
C VAL A 88 -8.33 -44.90 27.66
N GLY A 89 -8.88 -44.66 28.84
CA GLY A 89 -9.71 -43.50 29.14
C GLY A 89 -9.07 -42.61 30.20
N LEU A 90 -9.24 -41.30 30.05
CA LEU A 90 -8.88 -40.31 31.04
C LEU A 90 -10.15 -39.80 31.73
N TYR A 91 -10.21 -39.89 33.06
CA TYR A 91 -11.43 -39.74 33.84
C TYR A 91 -11.27 -38.72 34.97
N SER A 92 -12.35 -38.01 35.26
CA SER A 92 -12.49 -37.08 36.40
C SER A 92 -13.38 -37.72 37.44
N SER A 93 -12.81 -38.25 38.52
CA SER A 93 -13.60 -38.96 39.54
C SER A 93 -14.52 -38.04 40.32
N VAL A 94 -14.08 -36.81 40.62
CA VAL A 94 -14.90 -35.81 41.33
C VAL A 94 -16.15 -35.43 40.54
N ASN A 95 -16.05 -35.33 39.21
CA ASN A 95 -17.17 -34.92 38.36
C ASN A 95 -17.91 -36.10 37.73
N GLN A 96 -17.41 -37.33 37.94
CA GLN A 96 -17.90 -38.57 37.36
C GLN A 96 -17.99 -38.52 35.83
N THR A 97 -16.94 -37.98 35.18
CA THR A 97 -16.94 -37.70 33.73
C THR A 97 -15.76 -38.33 33.04
N LEU A 98 -16.02 -39.10 31.98
CA LEU A 98 -15.01 -39.55 31.03
C LEU A 98 -14.60 -38.38 30.14
N VAL A 99 -13.35 -37.95 30.25
CA VAL A 99 -12.84 -36.74 29.62
C VAL A 99 -12.31 -37.00 28.21
N ALA A 100 -11.51 -38.05 28.05
CA ALA A 100 -10.89 -38.36 26.77
C ALA A 100 -10.63 -39.87 26.61
N ILE A 101 -10.53 -40.32 25.36
CA ILE A 101 -10.40 -41.73 24.98
C ILE A 101 -9.25 -41.89 23.98
N SER A 102 -8.50 -42.99 24.12
CA SER A 102 -7.48 -43.43 23.18
C SER A 102 -7.61 -44.93 22.94
N HIS A 103 -7.69 -45.33 21.67
CA HIS A 103 -7.63 -46.73 21.26
C HIS A 103 -6.20 -47.07 20.85
N VAL A 104 -5.67 -48.17 21.38
CA VAL A 104 -4.30 -48.63 21.13
C VAL A 104 -4.31 -50.08 20.66
N PRO A 105 -3.32 -50.53 19.87
CA PRO A 105 -3.17 -51.96 19.60
C PRO A 105 -3.10 -52.74 20.92
N THR A 106 -3.63 -53.96 20.95
CA THR A 106 -3.66 -54.78 22.16
C THR A 106 -2.27 -54.90 22.78
N VAL A 107 -2.13 -54.37 24.00
CA VAL A 107 -0.88 -54.38 24.76
C VAL A 107 -1.00 -55.36 25.91
N ALA A 108 -0.05 -56.29 26.00
CA ALA A 108 0.09 -57.18 27.15
C ALA A 108 0.89 -56.50 28.28
N LYS A 109 0.28 -56.38 29.46
CA LYS A 109 0.96 -56.03 30.70
C LYS A 109 1.38 -57.32 31.40
N THR A 110 2.69 -57.52 31.55
CA THR A 110 3.28 -58.70 32.20
C THR A 110 3.79 -58.34 33.59
N ILE A 111 3.69 -59.29 34.52
CA ILE A 111 4.16 -59.14 35.90
C ILE A 111 5.50 -59.86 36.08
N THR A 112 6.37 -59.30 36.92
CA THR A 112 7.62 -59.95 37.33
C THR A 112 7.32 -61.19 38.18
N ALA A 113 7.84 -62.34 37.76
CA ALA A 113 7.75 -63.61 38.47
C ALA A 113 9.14 -64.31 38.49
N PRO A 114 9.39 -65.28 39.39
CA PRO A 114 10.67 -66.00 39.41
C PRO A 114 11.00 -66.61 38.03
N GLY A 115 12.08 -66.12 37.41
CA GLY A 115 12.52 -66.55 36.08
C GLY A 115 11.92 -65.78 34.89
N SER A 116 11.04 -64.80 35.10
CA SER A 116 10.45 -63.97 34.04
C SER A 116 10.32 -62.51 34.47
N ALA A 117 11.02 -61.60 33.78
CA ALA A 117 10.92 -60.16 34.04
C ALA A 117 9.60 -59.59 33.49
N GLY A 118 8.87 -58.83 34.31
CA GLY A 118 7.70 -58.07 33.88
C GLY A 118 8.10 -56.79 33.14
N ASN A 119 7.18 -56.23 32.35
CA ASN A 119 7.40 -54.96 31.67
C ASN A 119 6.94 -53.77 32.53
N THR A 120 7.57 -52.62 32.35
CA THR A 120 7.08 -51.32 32.87
C THR A 120 6.57 -50.53 31.68
N LEU A 121 5.37 -49.97 31.79
CA LEU A 121 4.73 -49.21 30.71
C LEU A 121 4.44 -47.78 31.17
N ASN A 122 5.02 -46.80 30.48
CA ASN A 122 4.65 -45.41 30.64
C ASN A 122 3.46 -45.09 29.72
N ARG A 123 2.49 -44.34 30.23
CA ARG A 123 1.33 -43.86 29.46
C ARG A 123 1.23 -42.36 29.62
N ASN A 124 1.25 -41.67 28.49
CA ASN A 124 1.11 -40.23 28.38
C ASN A 124 -0.16 -39.95 27.58
N PHE A 125 -0.96 -38.99 28.03
CA PHE A 125 -2.24 -38.64 27.44
C PHE A 125 -2.31 -37.11 27.30
N GLY A 126 -2.23 -36.62 26.06
CA GLY A 126 -2.26 -35.18 25.78
C GLY A 126 -3.70 -34.67 25.63
N ILE A 127 -4.03 -33.55 26.27
CA ILE A 127 -5.30 -32.84 26.13
C ILE A 127 -5.02 -31.48 25.51
N GLU A 128 -5.62 -31.24 24.34
CA GLU A 128 -5.56 -29.96 23.64
C GLU A 128 -6.92 -29.26 23.72
N TYR A 129 -6.98 -28.16 24.45
CA TYR A 129 -8.16 -27.33 24.61
C TYR A 129 -7.74 -25.90 25.02
N SER A 130 -8.45 -24.89 24.50
CA SER A 130 -8.09 -23.49 24.73
C SER A 130 -8.08 -23.14 26.23
N GLY A 131 -6.94 -22.65 26.74
CA GLY A 131 -6.76 -22.26 28.15
C GLY A 131 -6.79 -23.42 29.15
N ILE A 132 -6.61 -24.67 28.70
CA ILE A 132 -6.69 -25.85 29.56
C ILE A 132 -5.64 -25.87 30.67
N ALA A 133 -4.47 -25.26 30.45
CA ALA A 133 -3.41 -25.20 31.45
C ALA A 133 -3.85 -24.42 32.71
N ASP A 134 -4.48 -23.26 32.50
CA ASP A 134 -5.01 -22.44 33.58
C ASP A 134 -6.25 -23.08 34.20
N LEU A 135 -7.13 -23.65 33.37
CA LEU A 135 -8.35 -24.32 33.83
C LEU A 135 -8.05 -25.52 34.74
N ALA A 136 -7.03 -26.33 34.42
CA ALA A 136 -6.58 -27.45 35.23
C ALA A 136 -5.59 -27.05 36.34
N GLY A 137 -5.08 -25.81 36.33
CA GLY A 137 -4.07 -25.34 37.28
C GLY A 137 -2.69 -26.00 37.11
N ILE A 138 -2.35 -26.47 35.90
CA ILE A 138 -1.08 -27.14 35.59
C ILE A 138 -0.09 -26.11 35.04
N SER A 139 0.92 -25.78 35.85
CA SER A 139 1.94 -24.77 35.51
C SER A 139 3.35 -25.32 35.30
N VAL A 140 3.59 -26.58 35.67
CA VAL A 140 4.91 -27.23 35.58
C VAL A 140 5.17 -27.72 34.16
N SER A 141 6.40 -27.56 33.66
CA SER A 141 6.80 -28.09 32.35
C SER A 141 6.81 -29.63 32.37
N PRO A 142 6.48 -30.30 31.26
CA PRO A 142 6.57 -31.75 31.16
C PRO A 142 8.02 -32.23 31.24
N GLU A 143 8.21 -33.39 31.86
CA GLU A 143 9.49 -34.10 31.87
C GLU A 143 9.78 -34.72 30.49
N THR A 144 11.07 -34.99 30.20
CA THR A 144 11.52 -35.41 28.86
C THR A 144 10.92 -36.74 28.39
N TRP A 145 10.53 -37.65 29.29
CA TRP A 145 9.86 -38.91 28.95
C TRP A 145 8.35 -38.76 28.69
N GLN A 146 7.77 -37.60 29.01
CA GLN A 146 6.36 -37.30 28.74
C GLN A 146 6.14 -36.87 27.27
N LEU A 147 7.22 -36.56 26.54
CA LEU A 147 7.19 -36.04 25.16
C LEU A 147 8.04 -36.91 24.23
N ASP A 148 7.51 -37.23 23.05
CA ASP A 148 8.28 -37.81 21.95
C ASP A 148 8.82 -36.70 21.04
N PHE A 149 10.13 -36.46 21.10
CA PHE A 149 10.79 -35.43 20.29
C PHE A 149 11.27 -35.94 18.93
N SER A 150 11.14 -37.24 18.64
CA SER A 150 11.77 -37.86 17.47
C SER A 150 11.30 -37.24 16.15
N ALA A 151 9.99 -37.03 16.00
CA ALA A 151 9.40 -36.41 14.80
C ALA A 151 9.78 -34.92 14.66
N ARG A 152 9.95 -34.20 15.77
CA ARG A 152 10.36 -32.79 15.75
C ARG A 152 11.83 -32.66 15.34
N LEU A 153 12.69 -33.51 15.89
CA LEU A 153 14.12 -33.49 15.58
C LEU A 153 14.37 -33.91 14.13
N SER A 154 13.71 -34.96 13.64
CA SER A 154 13.82 -35.36 12.22
C SER A 154 13.28 -34.27 11.29
N GLY A 155 12.19 -33.59 11.66
CA GLY A 155 11.68 -32.43 10.92
C GLY A 155 12.66 -31.26 10.89
N MET A 156 13.38 -31.01 11.98
CA MET A 156 14.42 -29.95 12.02
C MET A 156 15.64 -30.30 11.15
N ASP A 157 16.07 -31.55 11.15
CA ASP A 157 17.18 -32.03 10.31
C ASP A 157 16.82 -31.92 8.82
N GLU A 158 15.61 -32.34 8.45
CA GLU A 158 15.11 -32.26 7.07
C GLU A 158 14.91 -30.81 6.61
N LEU A 159 14.35 -29.94 7.47
CA LEU A 159 14.22 -28.51 7.18
C LEU A 159 15.58 -27.85 6.92
N THR A 160 16.61 -28.22 7.70
CA THR A 160 17.97 -27.69 7.54
C THR A 160 18.59 -28.13 6.21
N ARG A 161 18.38 -29.40 5.82
CA ARG A 161 18.83 -29.94 4.53
C ARG A 161 18.13 -29.27 3.34
N GLN A 162 16.81 -29.08 3.43
CA GLN A 162 16.03 -28.37 2.40
C GLN A 162 16.48 -26.91 2.27
N LEU A 163 16.65 -26.21 3.39
CA LEU A 163 17.17 -24.84 3.40
C LEU A 163 18.54 -24.73 2.71
N ALA A 164 19.46 -25.66 2.99
CA ALA A 164 20.77 -25.69 2.32
C ALA A 164 20.65 -25.90 0.80
N SER A 165 19.63 -26.64 0.35
CA SER A 165 19.33 -26.85 -1.08
C SER A 165 18.70 -25.62 -1.73
N ASP A 166 17.78 -24.94 -1.03
CA ASP A 166 17.09 -23.75 -1.53
C ASP A 166 18.04 -22.56 -1.70
N MET A 167 19.08 -22.47 -0.86
CA MET A 167 20.02 -21.34 -0.89
C MET A 167 20.97 -21.35 -2.09
N ASN A 168 21.50 -22.51 -2.47
CA ASN A 168 22.60 -22.61 -3.46
C ASN A 168 22.37 -23.65 -4.56
N GLY A 169 21.21 -24.31 -4.57
CA GLY A 169 20.88 -25.44 -5.44
C GLY A 169 21.01 -26.78 -4.70
N LYS A 170 20.35 -27.81 -5.24
CA LYS A 170 20.30 -29.18 -4.68
C LYS A 170 21.71 -29.72 -4.39
N ASP A 171 22.65 -29.49 -5.30
CA ASP A 171 24.02 -30.01 -5.25
C ASP A 171 25.04 -28.92 -5.65
N TRP A 172 26.08 -28.73 -4.83
CA TRP A 172 27.14 -27.73 -5.09
C TRP A 172 28.43 -28.00 -4.31
N PHE A 173 29.56 -27.52 -4.84
CA PHE A 173 30.90 -27.78 -4.27
C PHE A 173 31.68 -26.49 -4.07
N ILE A 174 32.47 -26.43 -2.99
CA ILE A 174 33.33 -25.27 -2.69
C ILE A 174 34.69 -25.49 -3.36
N ASP A 175 35.07 -24.57 -4.25
CA ASP A 175 36.34 -24.57 -4.97
C ASP A 175 36.65 -25.93 -5.63
N ASP A 176 37.86 -26.42 -5.47
CA ASP A 176 38.30 -27.73 -5.97
C ASP A 176 37.89 -28.90 -5.05
N GLY A 177 37.02 -28.71 -4.06
CA GLY A 177 36.57 -29.80 -3.19
C GLY A 177 35.80 -30.88 -3.95
N PHE A 178 36.16 -32.16 -3.75
CA PHE A 178 35.61 -33.32 -4.46
C PHE A 178 35.94 -33.40 -5.97
N LYS A 179 36.90 -32.62 -6.47
CA LYS A 179 37.36 -32.70 -7.85
C LYS A 179 38.07 -34.01 -8.13
N VAL A 180 37.76 -34.63 -9.26
CA VAL A 180 38.47 -35.84 -9.71
C VAL A 180 39.66 -35.44 -10.57
N VAL A 181 40.85 -35.90 -10.18
CA VAL A 181 42.11 -35.64 -10.90
C VAL A 181 42.86 -36.94 -11.21
N SER A 182 43.60 -36.95 -12.31
CA SER A 182 44.45 -38.09 -12.67
C SER A 182 45.66 -38.21 -11.75
N ARG A 183 46.16 -39.43 -11.58
CA ARG A 183 47.41 -39.70 -10.85
C ARG A 183 48.46 -40.27 -11.80
N SER A 184 49.72 -40.21 -11.38
CA SER A 184 50.86 -40.77 -12.12
C SER A 184 50.82 -42.30 -12.27
N THR A 185 50.09 -43.00 -11.39
CA THR A 185 49.89 -44.45 -11.48
C THR A 185 48.75 -44.76 -12.45
N ALA A 186 49.00 -45.64 -13.43
CA ALA A 186 48.02 -46.02 -14.46
C ALA A 186 46.69 -46.50 -13.86
N ASN A 187 45.57 -46.03 -14.46
CA ASN A 187 44.18 -46.33 -14.08
C ASN A 187 43.81 -45.94 -12.63
N THR A 188 44.56 -45.03 -12.01
CA THR A 188 44.23 -44.50 -10.68
C THR A 188 43.93 -43.01 -10.74
N PHE A 189 42.93 -42.61 -9.96
CA PHE A 189 42.44 -41.23 -9.87
C PHE A 189 42.33 -40.84 -8.40
N SER A 190 42.35 -39.54 -8.13
CA SER A 190 42.20 -38.98 -6.78
C SER A 190 41.00 -38.05 -6.76
N VAL A 191 40.15 -38.19 -5.73
CA VAL A 191 39.16 -37.19 -5.37
C VAL A 191 39.81 -36.25 -4.36
N THR A 192 39.91 -34.97 -4.69
CA THR A 192 40.55 -33.97 -3.86
C THR A 192 39.78 -33.70 -2.56
N PRO A 193 40.48 -33.48 -1.43
CA PRO A 193 39.86 -33.06 -0.17
C PRO A 193 39.07 -31.76 -0.33
N GLY A 194 38.02 -31.59 0.47
CA GLY A 194 37.24 -30.36 0.51
C GLY A 194 35.81 -30.56 1.01
N ILE A 195 34.96 -29.58 0.73
CA ILE A 195 33.57 -29.55 1.20
C ILE A 195 32.64 -29.53 -0.02
N GLY A 196 31.58 -30.32 0.06
CA GLY A 196 30.49 -30.37 -0.91
C GLY A 196 29.14 -30.48 -0.22
N TYR A 197 28.09 -30.15 -0.96
CA TYR A 197 26.70 -30.33 -0.55
C TYR A 197 26.03 -31.24 -1.57
N VAL A 198 25.49 -32.36 -1.09
CA VAL A 198 24.82 -33.37 -1.92
C VAL A 198 23.38 -33.50 -1.42
N SER A 199 22.41 -33.13 -2.24
CA SER A 199 21.01 -32.97 -1.85
C SER A 199 20.87 -32.20 -0.53
N GLY A 200 21.61 -31.10 -0.38
CA GLY A 200 21.63 -30.27 0.83
C GLY A 200 22.41 -30.81 2.04
N LEU A 201 22.94 -32.04 2.01
CA LEU A 201 23.80 -32.56 3.07
C LEU A 201 25.24 -32.05 2.92
N ARG A 202 25.72 -31.32 3.93
CA ARG A 202 27.11 -30.83 3.98
C ARG A 202 28.08 -31.96 4.28
N VAL A 203 28.81 -32.43 3.27
CA VAL A 203 29.84 -33.48 3.40
C VAL A 203 31.25 -32.88 3.32
N GLU A 204 32.17 -33.46 4.09
CA GLU A 204 33.58 -33.06 4.12
C GLU A 204 34.46 -34.28 3.86
N LEU A 205 35.29 -34.19 2.82
CA LEU A 205 36.34 -35.15 2.55
C LEU A 205 37.67 -34.60 3.10
N LYS A 206 38.18 -35.20 4.18
CA LYS A 206 39.38 -34.69 4.88
C LYS A 206 40.70 -35.05 4.21
N ASN A 207 40.76 -36.21 3.57
CA ASN A 207 41.94 -36.75 2.90
C ASN A 207 41.55 -37.19 1.50
N GLU A 208 42.52 -37.25 0.59
CA GLU A 208 42.23 -37.68 -0.78
C GLU A 208 41.64 -39.09 -0.81
N GLN A 209 40.63 -39.30 -1.65
CA GLN A 209 40.08 -40.63 -1.90
C GLN A 209 40.67 -41.16 -3.21
N ILE A 210 41.32 -42.32 -3.12
CA ILE A 210 41.91 -42.96 -4.30
C ILE A 210 40.86 -43.87 -4.95
N LEU A 211 40.71 -43.74 -6.26
CA LEU A 211 39.84 -44.57 -7.10
C LEU A 211 40.71 -45.38 -8.07
N THR A 212 40.37 -46.64 -8.30
CA THR A 212 41.01 -47.50 -9.31
C THR A 212 39.96 -47.96 -10.30
N LEU A 213 40.17 -47.67 -11.59
CA LEU A 213 39.24 -48.04 -12.66
C LEU A 213 39.73 -49.30 -13.38
N GLN A 214 38.78 -50.17 -13.75
CA GLN A 214 39.08 -51.39 -14.51
C GLN A 214 38.87 -51.21 -16.03
N SER A 215 38.04 -50.25 -16.43
CA SER A 215 37.69 -49.95 -17.82
C SER A 215 37.29 -48.49 -17.97
N TYR A 216 37.14 -48.03 -19.22
CA TYR A 216 36.59 -46.72 -19.59
C TYR A 216 35.44 -46.91 -20.58
N PRO A 217 34.43 -46.03 -20.61
CA PRO A 217 34.20 -44.91 -19.70
C PRO A 217 33.57 -45.35 -18.37
N GLN A 218 33.81 -44.59 -17.30
CA GLN A 218 33.19 -44.80 -15.98
C GLN A 218 32.75 -43.46 -15.38
N PHE A 219 31.68 -43.48 -14.59
CA PHE A 219 31.21 -42.35 -13.80
C PHE A 219 31.72 -42.47 -12.36
N VAL A 220 32.05 -41.33 -11.76
CA VAL A 220 32.35 -41.23 -10.33
C VAL A 220 31.14 -40.60 -9.63
N TYR A 221 30.59 -41.29 -8.65
CA TYR A 221 29.49 -40.84 -7.82
C TYR A 221 29.98 -40.55 -6.40
N VAL A 222 29.46 -39.46 -5.83
CA VAL A 222 29.49 -39.22 -4.39
C VAL A 222 28.16 -39.71 -3.80
N ASP A 223 28.23 -40.50 -2.73
CA ASP A 223 27.08 -41.00 -1.98
C ASP A 223 27.10 -40.35 -0.59
N ALA A 224 26.08 -39.55 -0.29
CA ALA A 224 25.91 -38.83 0.97
C ALA A 224 24.69 -39.34 1.75
N TYR A 225 24.89 -39.66 3.02
CA TYR A 225 23.83 -40.16 3.90
C TYR A 225 24.02 -39.65 5.33
N PHE A 226 22.95 -39.59 6.12
CA PHE A 226 22.98 -39.08 7.49
C PHE A 226 22.86 -40.24 8.48
N ASP A 227 23.83 -40.37 9.39
CA ASP A 227 23.93 -41.54 10.27
C ASP A 227 24.43 -41.17 11.67
N GLY A 228 23.97 -41.93 12.66
CA GLY A 228 24.23 -41.77 14.09
C GLY A 228 25.28 -42.74 14.62
N ASN A 229 25.69 -42.55 15.88
CA ASN A 229 26.50 -43.54 16.60
C ASN A 229 25.95 -43.80 17.99
N ALA A 230 26.53 -44.78 18.71
CA ALA A 230 26.11 -45.15 20.06
C ALA A 230 26.18 -43.99 21.09
N SER A 231 26.91 -42.92 20.79
CA SER A 231 26.97 -41.69 21.59
C SER A 231 25.95 -40.64 21.15
N SER A 232 24.95 -41.02 20.35
CA SER A 232 23.92 -40.12 19.78
C SER A 232 24.49 -38.94 18.99
N THR A 233 25.69 -39.10 18.40
CA THR A 233 26.26 -38.09 17.49
C THR A 233 25.85 -38.42 16.07
N TRP A 234 24.99 -37.59 15.49
CA TRP A 234 24.52 -37.69 14.10
C TRP A 234 25.28 -36.75 13.18
N LYS A 235 25.72 -37.23 12.02
CA LYS A 235 26.43 -36.40 11.02
C LYS A 235 26.33 -36.96 9.61
N PRO A 236 26.50 -36.11 8.58
CA PRO A 236 26.63 -36.58 7.21
C PRO A 236 27.87 -37.48 7.05
N LYS A 237 27.71 -38.54 6.28
CA LYS A 237 28.72 -39.47 5.83
C LYS A 237 28.85 -39.38 4.33
N VAL A 238 30.02 -39.77 3.84
CA VAL A 238 30.31 -39.74 2.41
C VAL A 238 31.05 -41.00 1.99
N ALA A 239 30.63 -41.57 0.87
CA ALA A 239 31.26 -42.68 0.18
C ALA A 239 31.38 -42.36 -1.31
N PHE A 240 32.17 -43.18 -2.02
CA PHE A 240 32.39 -43.02 -3.46
C PHE A 240 32.15 -44.34 -4.18
N THR A 241 31.44 -44.24 -5.30
CA THR A 241 31.13 -45.38 -6.16
C THR A 241 31.55 -45.07 -7.58
N VAL A 242 32.17 -46.04 -8.25
CA VAL A 242 32.52 -45.95 -9.67
C VAL A 242 31.65 -46.95 -10.43
N SER A 243 30.97 -46.50 -11.48
CA SER A 243 30.01 -47.32 -12.22
C SER A 243 29.95 -46.92 -13.70
N ASP A 244 29.68 -47.89 -14.58
CA ASP A 244 29.31 -47.68 -15.99
C ASP A 244 27.81 -47.44 -16.20
N ALA A 245 27.00 -47.65 -15.15
CA ALA A 245 25.56 -47.40 -15.13
C ALA A 245 25.19 -46.13 -14.33
N GLU A 246 24.00 -45.60 -14.60
CA GLU A 246 23.41 -44.54 -13.77
C GLU A 246 22.93 -45.07 -12.42
N ILE A 247 23.14 -44.27 -11.37
CA ILE A 247 22.75 -44.60 -9.99
C ILE A 247 21.89 -43.44 -9.47
N ASP A 248 20.69 -43.77 -8.99
CA ASP A 248 19.77 -42.84 -8.35
C ASP A 248 19.88 -42.90 -6.81
N ASP A 249 19.26 -41.92 -6.14
CA ASP A 249 19.03 -41.93 -4.69
C ASP A 249 18.32 -43.24 -4.26
N TYR A 250 18.74 -43.84 -3.15
CA TYR A 250 18.18 -45.12 -2.68
C TYR A 250 18.07 -45.20 -1.16
N ILE A 251 17.29 -46.17 -0.67
CA ILE A 251 17.21 -46.51 0.75
C ILE A 251 17.99 -47.80 0.97
N ASP A 252 18.90 -47.80 1.94
CA ASP A 252 19.69 -48.98 2.27
C ASP A 252 18.88 -50.04 3.04
N VAL A 253 19.49 -51.20 3.29
CA VAL A 253 18.84 -52.30 4.03
C VAL A 253 18.48 -51.95 5.48
N ASN A 254 19.02 -50.85 6.03
CA ASN A 254 18.75 -50.37 7.38
C ASN A 254 17.69 -49.25 7.40
N GLY A 255 17.15 -48.86 6.24
CA GLY A 255 16.18 -47.78 6.12
C GLY A 255 16.79 -46.38 6.05
N THR A 256 18.10 -46.25 5.86
CA THR A 256 18.80 -44.97 5.72
C THR A 256 18.65 -44.46 4.29
N GLN A 257 18.27 -43.18 4.14
CA GLN A 257 18.22 -42.53 2.83
C GLN A 257 19.63 -42.11 2.38
N HIS A 258 20.03 -42.58 1.20
CA HIS A 258 21.25 -42.20 0.50
C HIS A 258 20.92 -41.24 -0.64
N TYR A 259 21.72 -40.18 -0.77
CA TYR A 259 21.64 -39.20 -1.85
C TYR A 259 22.90 -39.30 -2.71
N VAL A 260 22.71 -39.58 -4.00
CA VAL A 260 23.77 -39.94 -4.92
C VAL A 260 23.89 -38.89 -6.02
N LEU A 261 25.11 -38.39 -6.24
CA LEU A 261 25.39 -37.39 -7.27
C LEU A 261 26.59 -37.81 -8.13
N LYS A 262 26.41 -37.71 -9.45
CA LYS A 262 27.47 -37.90 -10.45
C LYS A 262 28.40 -36.68 -10.47
N ILE A 263 29.66 -36.84 -10.09
CA ILE A 263 30.63 -35.72 -9.98
C ILE A 263 31.67 -35.69 -11.11
N ALA A 264 31.91 -36.81 -11.80
CA ALA A 264 32.81 -36.83 -12.95
C ALA A 264 32.48 -37.97 -13.91
N LYS A 265 32.91 -37.81 -15.17
CA LYS A 265 32.95 -38.87 -16.18
C LYS A 265 34.37 -39.03 -16.69
N ILE A 266 34.94 -40.22 -16.56
CA ILE A 266 36.30 -40.52 -16.98
C ILE A 266 36.24 -41.35 -18.27
N THR A 267 36.80 -40.82 -19.35
CA THR A 267 36.78 -41.47 -20.68
C THR A 267 38.15 -41.98 -21.14
N ALA A 268 39.23 -41.45 -20.57
CA ALA A 268 40.61 -41.93 -20.70
C ALA A 268 41.46 -41.40 -19.54
N LEU A 269 42.74 -41.81 -19.44
CA LEU A 269 43.66 -41.39 -18.38
C LEU A 269 43.74 -39.86 -18.20
N ASP A 270 43.79 -39.13 -19.31
CA ASP A 270 43.90 -37.66 -19.33
C ASP A 270 42.59 -36.96 -19.74
N ALA A 271 41.46 -37.69 -19.72
CA ALA A 271 40.15 -37.17 -20.13
C ALA A 271 39.12 -37.39 -19.01
N ILE A 272 39.03 -36.40 -18.13
CA ILE A 272 38.09 -36.34 -17.01
C ILE A 272 37.15 -35.15 -17.24
N ASP A 273 35.88 -35.43 -17.47
CA ASP A 273 34.83 -34.41 -17.51
C ASP A 273 34.39 -34.14 -16.07
N ASP A 274 34.60 -32.91 -15.59
CA ASP A 274 34.11 -32.45 -14.29
C ASP A 274 32.62 -32.13 -14.40
N LEU A 275 31.78 -32.86 -13.64
CA LEU A 275 30.33 -32.72 -13.65
C LEU A 275 29.80 -32.03 -12.40
N ARG A 276 30.70 -31.56 -11.52
CA ARG A 276 30.32 -30.82 -10.30
C ARG A 276 29.74 -29.47 -10.66
N ASN A 277 28.70 -29.07 -9.92
CA ASN A 277 28.26 -27.68 -9.90
C ASN A 277 29.15 -26.86 -8.95
N ILE A 278 30.23 -26.27 -9.49
CA ILE A 278 31.19 -25.43 -8.75
C ILE A 278 30.76 -23.96 -8.64
N ASN A 279 29.76 -23.56 -9.42
CA ASN A 279 29.39 -22.15 -9.57
C ASN A 279 28.08 -21.75 -8.83
N GLY A 280 27.36 -22.74 -8.28
CA GLY A 280 26.20 -22.56 -7.41
C GLY A 280 25.07 -21.72 -8.03
N LEU A 281 24.25 -21.10 -7.18
CA LEU A 281 23.14 -20.23 -7.60
C LEU A 281 23.64 -18.96 -8.33
N LYS A 282 24.85 -18.47 -8.01
CA LYS A 282 25.37 -17.21 -8.56
C LYS A 282 25.51 -17.23 -10.08
N GLN A 283 26.14 -18.27 -10.65
CA GLN A 283 26.28 -18.35 -12.10
C GLN A 283 25.00 -18.86 -12.80
N GLN A 284 24.15 -19.62 -12.12
CA GLN A 284 22.82 -19.95 -12.65
C GLN A 284 21.93 -18.70 -12.75
N ILE A 285 22.04 -17.78 -11.78
CA ILE A 285 21.45 -16.43 -11.86
C ILE A 285 22.09 -15.66 -13.02
N GLU A 286 23.41 -15.63 -13.15
CA GLU A 286 24.08 -14.91 -14.26
C GLU A 286 23.71 -15.50 -15.64
N ASN A 287 23.60 -16.83 -15.77
CA ASN A 287 23.19 -17.51 -17.01
C ASN A 287 21.69 -17.34 -17.28
N HIS A 288 20.83 -17.43 -16.26
CA HIS A 288 19.41 -17.11 -16.40
C HIS A 288 19.22 -15.66 -16.81
N ILE A 289 19.97 -14.71 -16.24
CA ILE A 289 20.00 -13.30 -16.63
C ILE A 289 20.40 -13.18 -18.11
N ASN A 290 21.49 -13.83 -18.53
CA ASN A 290 21.99 -13.78 -19.91
C ASN A 290 21.05 -14.46 -20.92
N GLU A 291 20.37 -15.54 -20.54
CA GLU A 291 19.34 -16.20 -21.35
C GLU A 291 18.04 -15.37 -21.38
N THR A 292 17.69 -14.66 -20.30
CA THR A 292 16.54 -13.75 -20.25
C THR A 292 16.72 -12.49 -21.08
N GLU A 293 17.94 -11.97 -21.31
CA GLU A 293 18.16 -10.91 -22.32
C GLU A 293 17.69 -11.34 -23.72
N SER A 294 17.71 -12.64 -24.03
CA SER A 294 17.14 -13.21 -25.26
C SER A 294 15.68 -13.68 -25.12
N ALA A 295 15.21 -13.99 -23.90
CA ALA A 295 13.85 -14.47 -23.60
C ALA A 295 12.84 -13.36 -23.25
N HIS A 296 13.26 -12.11 -23.04
CA HIS A 296 12.39 -10.92 -22.93
C HIS A 296 11.70 -10.53 -24.25
N LYS A 297 11.48 -11.49 -25.16
CA LYS A 297 10.53 -11.30 -26.24
C LYS A 297 9.11 -11.14 -25.73
N ALA A 298 8.68 -11.69 -24.59
CA ALA A 298 7.30 -11.53 -24.12
C ALA A 298 6.93 -10.08 -23.71
N SER A 299 7.84 -9.32 -23.08
CA SER A 299 7.61 -7.90 -22.76
C SER A 299 7.77 -6.99 -23.98
N ALA A 300 8.73 -7.28 -24.88
CA ALA A 300 8.84 -6.58 -26.15
C ALA A 300 7.65 -6.89 -27.10
N ILE A 301 7.15 -8.12 -27.08
CA ILE A 301 5.94 -8.56 -27.79
C ILE A 301 4.71 -7.92 -27.15
N SER A 302 4.58 -7.82 -25.83
CA SER A 302 3.42 -7.15 -25.21
C SER A 302 3.41 -5.64 -25.50
N LEU A 303 4.55 -4.94 -25.46
CA LEU A 303 4.64 -3.53 -25.87
C LEU A 303 4.37 -3.34 -27.37
N ALA A 304 4.91 -4.20 -28.23
CA ALA A 304 4.68 -4.15 -29.69
C ALA A 304 3.25 -4.53 -30.08
N VAL A 305 2.61 -5.45 -29.33
CA VAL A 305 1.19 -5.80 -29.49
C VAL A 305 0.33 -4.64 -29.01
N LYS A 306 0.58 -4.07 -27.82
CA LYS A 306 -0.13 -2.88 -27.26
C LYS A 306 -0.09 -1.68 -28.20
N ALA A 307 1.05 -1.43 -28.86
CA ALA A 307 1.19 -0.34 -29.83
C ALA A 307 0.32 -0.50 -31.10
N ASN A 308 -0.16 -1.72 -31.40
CA ASN A 308 -0.91 -2.05 -32.61
C ASN A 308 -2.39 -2.39 -32.36
N VAL A 309 -2.85 -2.41 -31.09
CA VAL A 309 -4.26 -2.71 -30.80
C VAL A 309 -5.12 -1.48 -31.10
N THR A 310 -6.16 -1.64 -31.91
CA THR A 310 -7.03 -0.56 -32.42
C THR A 310 -8.50 -0.70 -32.02
N VAL A 311 -8.88 -1.78 -31.34
CA VAL A 311 -10.27 -2.10 -30.96
C VAL A 311 -10.49 -1.83 -29.48
N LYS A 312 -11.44 -0.97 -29.10
CA LYS A 312 -11.73 -0.67 -27.68
C LYS A 312 -11.91 -1.95 -26.84
N PRO A 313 -11.32 -2.03 -25.63
CA PRO A 313 -11.41 -3.21 -24.78
C PRO A 313 -12.87 -3.49 -24.36
N THR A 314 -13.23 -4.77 -24.29
CA THR A 314 -14.60 -5.23 -23.99
C THR A 314 -14.76 -5.86 -22.61
N THR A 315 -13.66 -6.31 -22.00
CA THR A 315 -13.63 -6.82 -20.63
C THR A 315 -12.72 -5.99 -19.73
N LEU A 316 -12.83 -6.18 -18.41
CA LEU A 316 -11.94 -5.56 -17.43
C LEU A 316 -10.47 -5.98 -17.66
N GLN A 317 -10.25 -7.26 -17.99
CA GLN A 317 -8.89 -7.76 -18.27
C GLN A 317 -8.35 -7.12 -19.56
N ASP A 318 -9.17 -7.00 -20.61
CA ASP A 318 -8.76 -6.29 -21.83
C ASP A 318 -8.41 -4.83 -21.54
N THR A 319 -9.15 -4.19 -20.63
CA THR A 319 -8.91 -2.80 -20.22
C THR A 319 -7.58 -2.69 -19.46
N LEU A 320 -7.29 -3.61 -18.55
CA LEU A 320 -6.00 -3.67 -17.85
C LEU A 320 -4.85 -3.99 -18.79
N ASP A 321 -5.05 -4.87 -19.76
CA ASP A 321 -4.01 -5.20 -20.75
C ASP A 321 -3.77 -4.02 -21.69
N TRP A 322 -4.82 -3.28 -22.05
CA TRP A 322 -4.75 -2.10 -22.92
C TRP A 322 -4.10 -0.89 -22.24
N TYR A 323 -4.61 -0.51 -21.07
CA TYR A 323 -4.24 0.73 -20.40
C TYR A 323 -3.20 0.52 -19.30
N GLY A 324 -3.00 -0.73 -18.84
CA GLY A 324 -2.04 -1.06 -17.79
C GLY A 324 -0.60 -1.06 -18.30
N VAL A 325 0.26 -0.37 -17.57
CA VAL A 325 1.70 -0.24 -17.82
C VAL A 325 2.42 -0.72 -16.57
N TYR A 326 2.94 -1.95 -16.61
CA TYR A 326 3.56 -2.56 -15.44
C TYR A 326 5.02 -2.12 -15.32
N VAL A 327 5.42 -1.52 -14.21
CA VAL A 327 6.80 -1.03 -14.01
C VAL A 327 7.83 -2.14 -14.22
N ALA A 328 7.51 -3.37 -13.83
CA ALA A 328 8.37 -4.54 -14.04
C ALA A 328 8.73 -4.81 -15.51
N GLN A 329 7.90 -4.39 -16.47
CA GLN A 329 8.19 -4.56 -17.90
C GLN A 329 9.30 -3.63 -18.40
N PHE A 330 9.65 -2.61 -17.62
CA PHE A 330 10.63 -1.59 -17.96
C PHE A 330 11.96 -1.77 -17.24
N ILE A 331 12.12 -2.78 -16.39
CA ILE A 331 13.39 -3.08 -15.70
C ILE A 331 14.41 -3.63 -16.72
N ARG A 332 15.66 -3.17 -16.61
CA ARG A 332 16.80 -3.57 -17.45
C ARG A 332 17.98 -4.04 -16.60
N LEU A 333 18.86 -4.85 -17.19
CA LEU A 333 20.11 -5.24 -16.56
C LEU A 333 20.97 -4.00 -16.28
N GLY A 334 21.46 -3.88 -15.05
CA GLY A 334 22.24 -2.72 -14.60
C GLY A 334 21.41 -1.59 -13.98
N ASP A 335 20.07 -1.67 -13.96
CA ASP A 335 19.28 -0.77 -13.11
C ASP A 335 19.60 -1.06 -11.64
N GLU A 336 20.15 -0.07 -10.94
CA GLU A 336 20.43 -0.20 -9.49
C GLU A 336 19.18 0.09 -8.63
N THR A 337 18.22 0.84 -9.18
CA THR A 337 16.98 1.25 -8.50
C THR A 337 15.77 1.19 -9.42
N ILE A 338 14.57 1.32 -8.84
CA ILE A 338 13.33 1.35 -9.63
C ILE A 338 13.22 2.63 -10.48
N SER A 339 14.02 3.64 -10.19
CA SER A 339 13.88 4.96 -10.79
C SER A 339 14.03 4.94 -12.30
N ASP A 340 15.00 4.19 -12.81
CA ASP A 340 15.23 4.07 -14.24
C ASP A 340 14.07 3.35 -14.95
N ALA A 341 13.57 2.26 -14.36
CA ALA A 341 12.42 1.53 -14.90
C ALA A 341 11.14 2.37 -14.86
N PHE A 342 10.92 3.11 -13.78
CA PHE A 342 9.74 3.94 -13.62
C PHE A 342 9.76 5.17 -14.55
N ASN A 343 10.91 5.83 -14.71
CA ASN A 343 11.07 6.90 -15.69
C ASN A 343 10.81 6.41 -17.12
N ARG A 344 11.28 5.21 -17.49
CA ARG A 344 10.95 4.61 -18.79
C ARG A 344 9.47 4.28 -18.95
N ALA A 345 8.78 3.88 -17.88
CA ALA A 345 7.34 3.66 -17.90
C ALA A 345 6.57 4.99 -18.10
N LEU A 346 7.01 6.08 -17.45
CA LEU A 346 6.48 7.42 -17.67
C LEU A 346 6.69 7.89 -19.11
N ASP A 347 7.89 7.70 -19.67
CA ASP A 347 8.20 7.99 -21.08
C ASP A 347 7.29 7.22 -22.04
N TYR A 348 7.09 5.93 -21.78
CA TYR A 348 6.18 5.11 -22.58
C TYR A 348 4.75 5.66 -22.54
N CYS A 349 4.22 5.98 -21.36
CA CYS A 349 2.88 6.55 -21.22
C CYS A 349 2.72 7.89 -21.95
N ARG A 350 3.79 8.68 -22.07
CA ARG A 350 3.79 9.91 -22.89
C ARG A 350 3.82 9.64 -24.39
N SER A 351 4.41 8.51 -24.80
CA SER A 351 4.60 8.17 -26.21
C SER A 351 3.37 7.50 -26.86
N VAL A 352 2.47 6.91 -26.07
CA VAL A 352 1.31 6.18 -26.61
C VAL A 352 0.28 7.14 -27.22
N PRO A 353 -0.41 6.75 -28.30
CA PRO A 353 -1.36 7.63 -29.01
C PRO A 353 -2.71 7.78 -28.29
N TYR A 354 -2.93 7.09 -27.17
CA TYR A 354 -4.18 7.09 -26.42
C TYR A 354 -3.99 7.63 -24.99
N LYS A 355 -5.09 8.15 -24.42
CA LYS A 355 -5.14 8.67 -23.04
C LYS A 355 -5.68 7.60 -22.08
N GLY A 356 -5.46 7.77 -20.78
CA GLY A 356 -6.07 6.90 -19.75
C GLY A 356 -5.16 5.76 -19.28
N THR A 357 -3.84 5.96 -19.25
CA THR A 357 -2.90 4.91 -18.83
C THR A 357 -2.93 4.69 -17.31
N ARG A 358 -2.68 3.45 -16.88
CA ARG A 358 -2.51 3.09 -15.47
C ARG A 358 -1.14 2.44 -15.29
N ILE A 359 -0.20 3.16 -14.67
CA ILE A 359 1.09 2.60 -14.29
C ILE A 359 0.90 1.78 -13.02
N ILE A 360 1.29 0.52 -13.04
CA ILE A 360 1.04 -0.43 -11.95
C ILE A 360 2.39 -0.95 -11.43
N PHE A 361 2.64 -0.71 -10.15
CA PHE A 361 3.75 -1.34 -9.45
C PHE A 361 3.42 -2.81 -9.16
N PRO A 362 4.40 -3.72 -9.20
CA PRO A 362 4.20 -5.08 -8.71
C PRO A 362 3.79 -5.04 -7.24
N ARG A 363 2.90 -5.96 -6.86
CA ARG A 363 2.14 -5.88 -5.61
C ARG A 363 3.00 -6.11 -4.36
N GLY A 364 2.82 -5.29 -3.33
CA GLY A 364 3.32 -5.52 -1.96
C GLY A 364 4.84 -5.55 -1.80
N GLN A 365 5.58 -4.95 -2.73
CA GLN A 365 7.04 -4.95 -2.74
C GLN A 365 7.62 -3.66 -2.13
N LEU A 366 8.89 -3.72 -1.69
CA LEU A 366 9.67 -2.53 -1.34
C LEU A 366 10.51 -2.10 -2.54
N TYR A 367 10.30 -0.88 -3.01
CA TYR A 367 11.09 -0.24 -4.04
C TYR A 367 11.91 0.90 -3.47
N LYS A 368 13.19 0.95 -3.83
CA LYS A 368 14.05 2.08 -3.49
C LYS A 368 14.24 2.96 -4.72
N TYR A 369 14.20 4.27 -4.51
CA TYR A 369 14.37 5.26 -5.57
C TYR A 369 15.41 6.32 -5.15
N ASP A 370 16.18 6.78 -6.13
CA ASP A 370 17.30 7.74 -5.95
C ASP A 370 17.42 8.73 -7.12
N ASP A 371 16.34 8.86 -7.88
CA ASP A 371 16.25 9.79 -8.98
C ASP A 371 14.90 10.51 -9.03
N ASP A 372 14.89 11.64 -9.72
CA ASP A 372 13.70 12.45 -9.95
C ASP A 372 12.76 11.79 -10.98
N HIS A 373 11.51 11.52 -10.61
CA HIS A 373 10.52 11.01 -11.55
C HIS A 373 9.67 12.12 -12.17
N ARG A 374 10.16 12.64 -13.30
CA ARG A 374 9.57 13.81 -13.96
C ARG A 374 8.36 13.44 -14.81
N ILE A 375 7.17 13.77 -14.33
CA ILE A 375 5.92 13.46 -15.04
C ILE A 375 5.76 14.26 -16.34
N GLY A 376 6.26 15.50 -16.38
CA GLY A 376 6.07 16.42 -17.53
C GLY A 376 4.60 16.56 -17.91
N ASN A 377 4.29 16.68 -19.20
CA ASN A 377 2.91 16.77 -19.73
C ASN A 377 2.20 15.40 -19.82
N LEU A 378 2.04 14.71 -18.70
CA LEU A 378 1.32 13.42 -18.64
C LEU A 378 -0.08 13.60 -18.02
N SER A 379 -1.13 13.58 -18.83
CA SER A 379 -2.53 13.71 -18.37
C SER A 379 -3.30 12.40 -18.50
N HIS A 380 -4.35 12.23 -17.71
CA HIS A 380 -5.19 11.03 -17.64
C HIS A 380 -4.36 9.78 -17.32
N CYS A 381 -3.52 9.89 -16.29
CA CYS A 381 -2.65 8.81 -15.86
C CYS A 381 -2.92 8.49 -14.40
N VAL A 382 -3.02 7.20 -14.09
CA VAL A 382 -3.10 6.69 -12.73
C VAL A 382 -1.79 6.00 -12.40
N ILE A 383 -1.15 6.36 -11.30
CA ILE A 383 -0.04 5.63 -10.70
C ILE A 383 -0.60 4.84 -9.53
N ASP A 384 -0.63 3.53 -9.68
CA ASP A 384 -1.11 2.61 -8.69
C ASP A 384 0.08 1.86 -8.07
N LEU A 385 0.37 2.17 -6.81
CA LEU A 385 1.43 1.47 -6.08
C LEU A 385 1.03 0.03 -5.73
N ASN A 386 -0.25 -0.34 -5.85
CA ASN A 386 -0.72 -1.71 -5.71
C ASN A 386 -0.27 -2.37 -4.37
N GLY A 387 -0.38 -1.62 -3.28
CA GLY A 387 0.03 -2.00 -1.94
C GLY A 387 1.54 -2.00 -1.69
N SER A 388 2.35 -1.53 -2.64
CA SER A 388 3.81 -1.46 -2.50
C SER A 388 4.28 -0.23 -1.74
N LYS A 389 5.48 -0.35 -1.18
CA LYS A 389 6.20 0.71 -0.51
C LYS A 389 7.31 1.24 -1.42
N VAL A 390 7.34 2.55 -1.64
CA VAL A 390 8.46 3.25 -2.29
C VAL A 390 9.23 4.03 -1.23
N GLN A 391 10.55 3.85 -1.16
CA GLN A 391 11.41 4.48 -0.16
C GLN A 391 12.56 5.23 -0.83
N ARG A 392 12.78 6.48 -0.43
CA ARG A 392 13.93 7.27 -0.90
C ARG A 392 15.22 6.69 -0.36
N ARG A 393 16.26 6.53 -1.19
CA ARG A 393 17.59 6.14 -0.70
C ARG A 393 18.22 7.25 0.14
N SER A 394 19.26 6.88 0.89
CA SER A 394 20.07 7.86 1.60
C SER A 394 20.79 8.75 0.59
N ALA A 395 20.86 10.04 0.85
CA ALA A 395 21.48 11.00 -0.05
C ALA A 395 22.96 10.73 -0.33
N SER A 396 23.64 9.96 0.52
CA SER A 396 25.01 9.48 0.24
C SER A 396 25.13 8.68 -1.07
N THR A 397 24.03 8.18 -1.61
CA THR A 397 23.99 7.47 -2.89
C THR A 397 23.87 8.38 -4.10
N PHE A 398 23.42 9.63 -3.93
CA PHE A 398 23.16 10.60 -4.99
C PHE A 398 23.68 12.02 -4.67
N SER A 399 24.75 12.10 -3.88
CA SER A 399 25.39 13.37 -3.54
C SER A 399 26.91 13.23 -3.51
N SER A 400 27.57 14.38 -3.61
CA SER A 400 29.03 14.50 -3.61
C SER A 400 29.43 15.84 -3.00
N THR A 401 30.66 15.97 -2.49
CA THR A 401 31.11 17.22 -1.85
C THR A 401 31.97 18.05 -2.80
N THR A 402 31.85 19.38 -2.73
CA THR A 402 32.71 20.29 -3.48
C THR A 402 34.14 20.26 -2.96
N THR A 403 35.12 20.24 -3.87
CA THR A 403 36.55 20.15 -3.51
C THR A 403 37.29 21.48 -3.62
N GLN A 404 36.68 22.49 -4.25
CA GLN A 404 37.25 23.83 -4.46
C GLN A 404 36.20 24.90 -4.19
N ILE A 405 36.65 26.07 -3.71
CA ILE A 405 35.79 27.25 -3.59
C ILE A 405 35.54 27.73 -5.02
N ILE A 406 34.27 27.78 -5.40
CA ILE A 406 33.88 28.27 -6.72
C ILE A 406 33.69 29.79 -6.61
N PRO A 407 34.54 30.62 -7.25
CA PRO A 407 34.49 32.07 -7.08
C PRO A 407 33.23 32.66 -7.70
N SER A 408 32.69 33.70 -7.05
CA SER A 408 31.78 34.66 -7.66
C SER A 408 32.51 35.34 -8.81
N GLY A 409 32.27 34.87 -10.03
CA GLY A 409 32.62 35.65 -11.20
C GLY A 409 31.66 36.82 -11.31
N THR A 410 32.18 38.02 -11.58
CA THR A 410 31.39 39.18 -12.03
C THR A 410 30.69 38.97 -13.40
N SER A 411 30.66 37.73 -13.90
CA SER A 411 29.86 37.32 -15.05
C SER A 411 28.95 36.16 -14.64
N LEU A 412 27.74 36.14 -15.19
CA LEU A 412 26.68 35.12 -15.07
C LEU A 412 27.11 33.66 -15.41
N ASN A 413 28.41 33.36 -15.47
CA ASN A 413 29.02 32.20 -16.10
C ASN A 413 29.82 31.28 -15.16
N ALA A 414 29.73 31.42 -13.83
CA ALA A 414 30.28 30.41 -12.90
C ALA A 414 29.40 29.14 -12.94
N ARG A 415 29.55 28.40 -14.03
CA ARG A 415 28.81 27.17 -14.38
C ARG A 415 29.62 25.93 -14.06
N GLU A 416 30.86 26.03 -13.60
CA GLU A 416 31.72 24.88 -13.35
C GLU A 416 31.89 24.63 -11.86
N ILE A 417 31.59 23.41 -11.41
CA ILE A 417 31.77 22.96 -10.04
C ILE A 417 32.64 21.70 -10.03
N TYR A 418 33.55 21.59 -9.06
CA TYR A 418 34.40 20.42 -8.88
C TYR A 418 33.94 19.63 -7.66
N VAL A 419 33.60 18.37 -7.87
CA VAL A 419 33.10 17.46 -6.82
C VAL A 419 34.10 16.34 -6.54
N ALA A 420 33.97 15.68 -5.40
CA ALA A 420 34.85 14.58 -5.02
C ALA A 420 34.62 13.31 -5.87
N ASP A 421 33.37 13.06 -6.23
CA ASP A 421 32.92 11.92 -7.02
C ASP A 421 31.79 12.36 -7.96
N ALA A 422 32.09 12.51 -9.25
CA ALA A 422 31.09 12.85 -10.26
C ALA A 422 30.30 11.64 -10.78
N SER A 423 30.68 10.40 -10.44
CA SER A 423 29.96 9.19 -10.88
C SER A 423 28.55 9.07 -10.31
N LYS A 424 28.23 9.89 -9.30
CA LYS A 424 26.91 10.00 -8.66
C LYS A 424 25.87 10.77 -9.47
N PHE A 425 26.27 11.35 -10.60
CA PHE A 425 25.44 12.25 -11.41
C PHE A 425 25.43 11.85 -12.88
N LYS A 426 24.37 12.24 -13.58
CA LYS A 426 24.27 12.21 -15.04
C LYS A 426 23.93 13.59 -15.59
N VAL A 427 24.26 13.79 -16.87
CA VAL A 427 23.80 14.97 -17.61
C VAL A 427 22.26 15.00 -17.61
N GLY A 428 21.69 16.16 -17.32
CA GLY A 428 20.24 16.38 -17.15
C GLY A 428 19.74 16.29 -15.71
N ASP A 429 20.57 15.86 -14.75
CA ASP A 429 20.20 15.88 -13.34
C ASP A 429 20.07 17.32 -12.82
N PHE A 430 19.03 17.57 -12.03
CA PHE A 430 18.92 18.80 -11.26
C PHE A 430 19.58 18.61 -9.90
N VAL A 431 20.49 19.51 -9.53
CA VAL A 431 21.22 19.46 -8.27
C VAL A 431 21.02 20.73 -7.45
N TYR A 432 21.06 20.57 -6.13
CA TYR A 432 21.12 21.66 -5.15
C TYR A 432 22.50 21.71 -4.52
N SER A 433 22.90 22.91 -4.07
CA SER A 433 24.07 23.07 -3.21
C SER A 433 23.63 23.27 -1.76
N ILE A 434 24.16 22.46 -0.85
CA ILE A 434 23.73 22.36 0.54
C ILE A 434 24.94 22.52 1.47
N LYS A 435 24.88 23.48 2.39
CA LYS A 435 25.92 23.74 3.42
C LYS A 435 25.41 23.49 4.86
N GLY A 436 24.15 23.08 5.01
CA GLY A 436 23.48 22.87 6.29
C GLY A 436 22.01 22.49 6.08
N VAL A 437 21.27 22.31 7.18
CA VAL A 437 19.97 21.64 7.13
C VAL A 437 18.79 22.53 6.72
N GLY A 438 18.77 23.81 7.12
CA GLY A 438 17.63 24.72 6.89
C GLY A 438 17.69 25.52 5.59
N LEU A 439 16.61 26.26 5.29
CA LEU A 439 16.41 27.01 4.04
C LEU A 439 17.56 27.97 3.66
N ASP A 440 18.15 28.66 4.64
CA ASP A 440 19.26 29.61 4.38
C ASP A 440 20.59 28.92 4.01
N ASN A 441 20.62 27.59 4.14
CA ASN A 441 21.79 26.76 3.89
C ASN A 441 21.66 25.86 2.65
N ILE A 442 20.65 26.09 1.83
CA ILE A 442 20.46 25.42 0.55
C ILE A 442 20.28 26.45 -0.57
N SER A 443 20.68 26.09 -1.79
CA SER A 443 20.39 26.93 -2.95
C SER A 443 18.88 27.05 -3.18
N SER A 444 18.38 28.24 -3.49
CA SER A 444 16.94 28.48 -3.68
C SER A 444 16.38 27.73 -4.88
N ASP A 445 17.20 27.54 -5.92
CA ASP A 445 16.83 26.80 -7.12
C ASP A 445 17.76 25.60 -7.34
N ALA A 446 17.21 24.58 -8.00
CA ALA A 446 18.01 23.52 -8.58
C ALA A 446 18.73 24.00 -9.85
N ARG A 447 19.90 23.43 -10.14
CA ARG A 447 20.64 23.67 -11.39
C ARG A 447 20.81 22.38 -12.17
N GLU A 448 20.57 22.42 -13.46
CA GLU A 448 20.71 21.26 -14.34
C GLU A 448 22.17 21.04 -14.70
N ILE A 449 22.64 19.79 -14.66
CA ILE A 449 23.96 19.41 -15.15
C ILE A 449 23.93 19.33 -16.68
N LEU A 450 24.71 20.17 -17.35
CA LEU A 450 24.85 20.26 -18.80
C LEU A 450 25.97 19.38 -19.36
N SER A 451 27.05 19.18 -18.62
CA SER A 451 28.15 18.28 -19.00
C SER A 451 28.97 17.80 -17.81
N ILE A 452 29.62 16.65 -17.96
CA ILE A 452 30.52 16.06 -16.96
C ILE A 452 31.86 15.77 -17.64
N ASP A 453 32.95 16.28 -17.06
CA ASP A 453 34.32 16.07 -17.53
C ASP A 453 35.22 15.69 -16.33
N GLY A 454 35.47 14.39 -16.16
CA GLY A 454 36.05 13.85 -14.93
C GLY A 454 35.20 14.23 -13.72
N ASN A 455 35.80 14.90 -12.74
CA ASN A 455 35.14 15.38 -11.52
C ASN A 455 34.57 16.81 -11.64
N LYS A 456 34.58 17.39 -12.83
CA LYS A 456 34.02 18.71 -13.12
C LYS A 456 32.61 18.57 -13.68
N LEU A 457 31.65 19.23 -13.06
CA LEU A 457 30.27 19.36 -13.55
C LEU A 457 30.08 20.76 -14.13
N THR A 458 29.50 20.86 -15.31
CA THR A 458 29.00 22.13 -15.86
C THR A 458 27.50 22.21 -15.61
N ILE A 459 27.02 23.26 -14.96
CA ILE A 459 25.62 23.46 -14.56
C ILE A 459 24.96 24.64 -15.31
N SER A 460 23.63 24.67 -15.36
CA SER A 460 22.86 25.65 -16.15
C SER A 460 23.03 27.11 -15.70
N GLY A 461 23.36 27.33 -14.44
CA GLY A 461 23.64 28.64 -13.86
C GLY A 461 24.23 28.54 -12.45
N ALA A 462 24.71 29.66 -11.90
CA ALA A 462 25.29 29.70 -10.57
C ALA A 462 24.24 29.45 -9.48
N PHE A 463 24.66 28.86 -8.35
CA PHE A 463 23.79 28.71 -7.19
C PHE A 463 23.49 30.05 -6.51
N TYR A 464 22.34 30.12 -5.85
CA TYR A 464 21.87 31.28 -5.11
C TYR A 464 21.38 30.84 -3.75
N TYR A 465 21.88 31.45 -2.67
CA TYR A 465 21.34 31.22 -1.31
C TYR A 465 20.45 32.40 -0.91
N LYS A 466 19.38 32.11 -0.18
CA LYS A 466 18.47 33.15 0.34
C LYS A 466 19.26 34.23 1.08
N GLY A 467 18.98 35.50 0.76
CA GLY A 467 19.63 36.66 1.39
C GLY A 467 21.07 36.94 0.93
N THR A 468 21.58 36.23 -0.08
CA THR A 468 22.88 36.52 -0.72
C THR A 468 22.69 37.25 -2.05
N GLU A 469 23.77 37.71 -2.68
CA GLU A 469 23.76 38.18 -4.07
C GLU A 469 23.75 36.99 -5.05
N TYR A 470 23.25 37.21 -6.27
CA TYR A 470 23.21 36.17 -7.32
C TYR A 470 24.64 35.72 -7.70
N GLY A 471 24.89 34.42 -7.66
CA GLY A 471 26.23 33.85 -7.91
C GLY A 471 27.15 33.87 -6.69
N SER A 472 26.61 33.80 -5.48
CA SER A 472 27.39 33.66 -4.25
C SER A 472 28.27 32.40 -4.25
N ASN A 473 29.46 32.51 -3.67
CA ASN A 473 30.46 31.44 -3.70
C ASN A 473 29.88 30.15 -3.10
N THR A 474 29.98 29.06 -3.86
CA THR A 474 29.76 27.73 -3.29
C THR A 474 31.00 27.35 -2.49
N PRO A 475 30.91 27.16 -1.16
CA PRO A 475 32.07 26.87 -0.34
C PRO A 475 32.61 25.46 -0.63
N THR A 476 33.91 25.24 -0.40
CA THR A 476 34.47 23.88 -0.35
C THR A 476 33.79 23.08 0.77
N GLY A 477 33.48 21.82 0.50
CA GLY A 477 32.78 20.93 1.43
C GLY A 477 31.25 21.06 1.41
N ALA A 478 30.68 21.93 0.58
CA ALA A 478 29.24 21.92 0.31
C ALA A 478 28.82 20.59 -0.34
N ILE A 479 27.66 20.08 0.03
CA ILE A 479 27.06 18.90 -0.56
C ILE A 479 26.34 19.33 -1.83
N ILE A 480 26.74 18.78 -2.96
CA ILE A 480 25.98 18.81 -4.22
C ILE A 480 25.10 17.57 -4.23
N CYS A 481 23.79 17.76 -4.22
CA CYS A 481 22.82 16.67 -4.07
C CYS A 481 21.81 16.69 -5.21
N LYS A 482 21.51 15.53 -5.80
CA LYS A 482 20.42 15.42 -6.78
C LYS A 482 19.09 15.77 -6.13
N ARG A 483 18.21 16.43 -6.89
CA ARG A 483 16.79 16.46 -6.58
C ARG A 483 16.21 15.07 -6.82
N VAL A 484 15.43 14.58 -5.86
CA VAL A 484 14.83 13.24 -5.89
C VAL A 484 13.39 13.36 -5.39
N ASN A 485 12.43 13.55 -6.31
CA ASN A 485 11.01 13.52 -5.99
C ASN A 485 10.43 12.17 -6.44
N PHE A 486 9.53 11.57 -5.65
CA PHE A 486 8.82 10.38 -6.10
C PHE A 486 7.90 10.72 -7.28
N ILE A 487 7.28 11.90 -7.26
CA ILE A 487 6.53 12.50 -8.37
C ILE A 487 6.96 13.96 -8.48
N GLY A 488 7.51 14.38 -9.62
CA GLY A 488 7.92 15.77 -9.86
C GLY A 488 7.33 16.36 -11.14
N SER A 489 6.64 17.50 -11.05
CA SER A 489 6.50 18.44 -12.16
C SER A 489 7.89 19.05 -12.45
N GLY A 490 8.34 19.13 -13.71
CA GLY A 490 9.76 19.35 -14.03
C GLY A 490 10.38 20.72 -13.66
N GLY A 491 11.53 21.06 -14.26
CA GLY A 491 12.22 22.36 -14.12
C GLY A 491 12.83 22.68 -12.74
N SER A 492 13.28 23.91 -12.50
CA SER A 492 13.67 24.42 -11.16
C SER A 492 12.44 25.01 -10.47
N SER A 493 11.81 24.23 -9.59
CA SER A 493 10.67 24.58 -8.71
C SER A 493 9.48 25.26 -9.43
N PHE A 494 8.43 24.46 -9.66
CA PHE A 494 7.12 24.85 -10.20
C PHE A 494 7.08 25.11 -11.71
N GLU A 495 7.02 24.03 -12.51
CA GLU A 495 6.67 24.15 -13.92
C GLU A 495 5.22 24.64 -14.12
N SER A 496 4.97 25.36 -15.21
CA SER A 496 3.62 25.75 -15.67
C SER A 496 2.79 24.57 -16.20
N THR A 497 3.35 23.37 -16.18
CA THR A 497 2.74 22.14 -16.68
C THR A 497 1.61 21.72 -15.75
N ILE A 498 0.37 21.73 -16.26
CA ILE A 498 -0.82 21.29 -15.53
C ILE A 498 -1.25 19.93 -16.08
N ASN A 499 -1.24 18.91 -15.23
CA ASN A 499 -1.68 17.58 -15.60
C ASN A 499 -3.19 17.45 -15.39
N ASP A 500 -3.98 17.10 -16.42
CA ASP A 500 -5.41 16.83 -16.23
C ASP A 500 -5.61 15.41 -15.72
N LYS A 501 -6.40 15.21 -14.66
CA LYS A 501 -6.76 13.90 -14.08
C LYS A 501 -5.56 12.97 -13.84
N PHE A 502 -4.57 13.46 -13.12
CA PHE A 502 -3.43 12.67 -12.69
C PHE A 502 -3.66 12.12 -11.28
N VAL A 503 -3.52 10.81 -11.11
CA VAL A 503 -3.86 10.13 -9.85
C VAL A 503 -2.67 9.35 -9.31
N VAL A 504 -2.43 9.40 -8.01
CA VAL A 504 -1.49 8.53 -7.28
C VAL A 504 -2.25 7.82 -6.17
N CYS A 505 -2.20 6.48 -6.12
CA CYS A 505 -2.99 5.74 -5.15
C CYS A 505 -2.43 4.37 -4.71
N ASN A 506 -3.02 3.88 -3.62
CA ASN A 506 -2.91 2.52 -3.08
C ASN A 506 -1.49 2.05 -2.74
N GLY A 507 -0.78 2.73 -1.85
CA GLY A 507 0.49 2.21 -1.35
C GLY A 507 1.17 3.12 -0.34
N GLU A 508 2.47 2.96 -0.17
CA GLU A 508 3.24 3.69 0.83
C GLU A 508 4.40 4.48 0.22
N ILE A 509 4.58 5.72 0.66
CA ILE A 509 5.79 6.52 0.42
C ILE A 509 6.55 6.71 1.74
N ASP A 510 7.84 6.40 1.74
CA ASP A 510 8.76 6.62 2.85
C ASP A 510 9.90 7.56 2.40
N GLY A 511 9.91 8.78 2.93
CA GLY A 511 10.87 9.82 2.56
C GLY A 511 12.29 9.61 3.12
N ASN A 512 12.48 8.62 3.99
CA ASN A 512 13.76 8.33 4.65
C ASN A 512 14.44 9.59 5.23
N ALA A 513 13.70 10.34 6.06
CA ALA A 513 14.11 11.65 6.59
C ALA A 513 15.53 11.67 7.17
N ALA A 514 15.89 10.64 7.95
CA ALA A 514 17.21 10.54 8.60
C ALA A 514 18.38 10.43 7.60
N GLY A 515 18.12 9.98 6.38
CA GLY A 515 19.11 9.86 5.31
C GLY A 515 19.23 11.10 4.43
N GLN A 516 18.49 12.18 4.71
CA GLN A 516 18.48 13.38 3.86
C GLN A 516 19.29 14.54 4.46
N PRO A 517 20.00 15.34 3.64
CA PRO A 517 20.95 16.35 4.11
C PRO A 517 20.32 17.68 4.50
N SER A 518 19.03 17.89 4.19
CA SER A 518 18.33 19.13 4.43
C SER A 518 16.84 18.89 4.68
N GLN A 519 16.23 19.80 5.44
CA GLN A 519 14.82 19.82 5.79
C GLN A 519 14.11 21.04 5.17
N ALA A 520 14.78 21.76 4.26
CA ALA A 520 14.23 22.95 3.60
C ALA A 520 13.13 22.57 2.61
N TRP A 521 12.03 23.33 2.58
CA TRP A 521 10.86 23.05 1.75
C TRP A 521 11.14 22.96 0.24
N VAL A 522 12.12 23.73 -0.25
CA VAL A 522 12.53 23.75 -1.68
C VAL A 522 13.16 22.44 -2.13
N PHE A 523 13.52 21.59 -1.19
CA PHE A 523 14.18 20.32 -1.39
C PHE A 523 13.38 19.22 -0.69
N ASN A 524 13.58 17.97 -1.11
CA ASN A 524 12.99 16.80 -0.46
C ASN A 524 11.47 16.63 -0.47
N SER A 525 10.69 17.44 -1.20
CA SER A 525 9.26 17.13 -1.38
C SER A 525 9.05 15.73 -1.96
N GLU A 526 8.04 14.99 -1.52
CA GLU A 526 7.78 13.65 -2.08
C GLU A 526 7.02 13.74 -3.40
N ILE A 527 5.98 14.57 -3.40
CA ILE A 527 5.09 14.79 -4.55
C ILE A 527 5.02 16.28 -4.83
N VAL A 528 5.42 16.67 -6.04
CA VAL A 528 5.23 18.02 -6.58
C VAL A 528 4.33 17.89 -7.81
N LEU A 529 3.08 18.34 -7.70
CA LEU A 529 2.06 18.09 -8.72
C LEU A 529 1.07 19.26 -8.84
N MET A 530 1.04 19.87 -10.02
CA MET A 530 -0.03 20.78 -10.43
C MET A 530 -1.02 20.03 -11.31
N SER A 531 -2.29 20.05 -10.96
CA SER A 531 -3.29 19.28 -11.69
C SER A 531 -4.59 20.04 -11.89
N ASN A 532 -5.33 19.64 -12.93
CA ASN A 532 -6.75 19.89 -13.01
C ASN A 532 -7.45 18.56 -12.67
N LYS A 533 -8.17 18.51 -11.54
CA LYS A 533 -8.86 17.30 -11.07
C LYS A 533 -7.90 16.12 -10.82
N GLY A 534 -6.73 16.40 -10.27
CA GLY A 534 -5.81 15.37 -9.83
C GLY A 534 -6.24 14.78 -8.49
N ALA A 535 -5.70 13.62 -8.14
CA ALA A 535 -6.02 13.00 -6.86
C ALA A 535 -4.82 12.24 -6.26
N ILE A 536 -4.72 12.27 -4.94
CA ILE A 536 -3.78 11.47 -4.17
C ILE A 536 -4.60 10.80 -3.07
N HIS A 537 -4.80 9.49 -3.17
CA HIS A 537 -5.71 8.81 -2.25
C HIS A 537 -5.32 7.38 -1.89
N ASN A 538 -5.79 6.92 -0.74
CA ASN A 538 -5.49 5.59 -0.20
C ASN A 538 -3.97 5.35 -0.05
N MET A 539 -3.23 6.38 0.35
CA MET A 539 -1.78 6.31 0.56
C MET A 539 -1.44 6.34 2.05
N THR A 540 -0.35 5.68 2.41
CA THR A 540 0.38 5.96 3.66
C THR A 540 1.65 6.72 3.29
N ILE A 541 1.87 7.91 3.85
CA ILE A 541 3.07 8.70 3.59
C ILE A 541 3.77 8.99 4.91
N ARG A 542 5.06 8.66 5.00
CA ARG A 542 5.79 8.78 6.26
C ARG A 542 7.26 9.15 6.14
N ASN A 543 7.84 9.55 7.27
CA ASN A 543 9.27 9.79 7.43
C ASN A 543 9.83 10.76 6.39
N THR A 544 9.13 11.85 6.08
CA THR A 544 9.60 12.85 5.10
C THR A 544 10.53 13.86 5.77
N ALA A 545 11.58 14.29 5.09
CA ALA A 545 12.52 15.27 5.66
C ALA A 545 11.96 16.71 5.67
N ALA A 546 11.06 17.01 4.73
CA ALA A 546 10.49 18.33 4.49
C ALA A 546 9.00 18.18 4.10
N GLU A 547 8.48 19.14 3.33
CA GLU A 547 7.13 19.11 2.74
C GLU A 547 6.79 17.77 2.10
N CYS A 548 5.56 17.31 2.24
CA CYS A 548 5.13 16.03 1.66
C CYS A 548 4.58 16.23 0.24
N ILE A 549 3.44 16.90 0.14
CA ILE A 549 2.77 17.21 -1.13
C ILE A 549 2.84 18.71 -1.35
N VAL A 550 3.37 19.13 -2.50
CA VAL A 550 3.39 20.52 -2.94
C VAL A 550 2.62 20.61 -4.26
N GLY A 551 1.54 21.38 -4.31
CA GLY A 551 0.64 21.31 -5.47
C GLY A 551 -0.64 22.11 -5.38
N HIS A 552 -1.46 22.04 -6.42
CA HIS A 552 -2.84 22.53 -6.40
C HIS A 552 -3.70 21.81 -7.45
N GLY A 553 -5.03 21.90 -7.27
CA GLY A 553 -6.04 21.26 -8.10
C GLY A 553 -6.14 19.77 -7.84
N LEU A 554 -5.86 19.39 -6.59
CA LEU A 554 -5.72 18.02 -6.11
C LEU A 554 -6.83 17.69 -5.10
N ASP A 555 -7.40 16.49 -5.21
CA ASP A 555 -8.14 15.84 -4.14
C ASP A 555 -7.21 14.90 -3.37
N VAL A 556 -6.73 15.38 -2.22
CA VAL A 556 -5.90 14.64 -1.28
C VAL A 556 -6.83 14.02 -0.23
N SER A 557 -7.20 12.74 -0.43
CA SER A 557 -8.18 12.10 0.43
C SER A 557 -7.92 10.65 0.83
N ASN A 558 -8.44 10.24 1.98
CA ASN A 558 -8.29 8.88 2.50
C ASN A 558 -6.82 8.44 2.64
N ASN A 559 -5.94 9.38 3.01
CA ASN A 559 -4.53 9.09 3.24
C ASN A 559 -4.19 9.07 4.73
N GLN A 560 -3.04 8.46 5.04
CA GLN A 560 -2.45 8.46 6.37
C GLN A 560 -1.06 9.11 6.32
N PHE A 561 -0.82 10.11 7.15
CA PHE A 561 0.43 10.86 7.22
C PHE A 561 1.09 10.72 8.58
N PHE A 562 2.35 10.29 8.63
CA PHE A 562 3.08 10.05 9.88
C PHE A 562 4.52 10.57 9.82
N ASP A 563 5.01 11.22 10.87
CA ASP A 563 6.43 11.58 10.99
C ASP A 563 6.94 12.43 9.83
N LEU A 564 6.26 13.56 9.58
CA LEU A 564 6.61 14.47 8.50
C LEU A 564 7.43 15.66 8.99
N GLY A 565 8.55 15.94 8.31
CA GLY A 565 9.39 17.10 8.59
C GLY A 565 8.70 18.43 8.27
N GLY A 566 7.91 18.49 7.20
CA GLY A 566 7.12 19.65 6.79
C GLY A 566 5.62 19.37 6.79
N SER A 567 4.88 20.14 5.98
CA SER A 567 3.42 20.06 5.91
C SER A 567 2.95 18.81 5.16
N CYS A 568 1.75 18.33 5.48
CA CYS A 568 1.07 17.28 4.70
C CYS A 568 0.77 17.78 3.28
N PHE A 569 0.23 19.00 3.19
CA PHE A 569 -0.13 19.60 1.92
C PHE A 569 0.24 21.09 1.90
N HIS A 570 1.22 21.43 1.09
CA HIS A 570 1.59 22.78 0.73
C HIS A 570 0.89 23.15 -0.58
N THR A 571 -0.12 23.99 -0.47
CA THR A 571 -0.88 24.47 -1.62
C THR A 571 -0.19 25.66 -2.27
N SER A 572 0.06 25.58 -3.58
CA SER A 572 0.68 26.66 -4.36
C SER A 572 0.22 26.62 -5.81
N VAL A 573 -0.11 27.76 -6.44
CA VAL A 573 -0.62 27.79 -7.83
C VAL A 573 0.20 28.71 -8.71
N HIS A 574 0.91 28.19 -9.72
CA HIS A 574 1.59 29.03 -10.70
C HIS A 574 0.60 29.95 -11.47
N ASP A 575 1.04 31.13 -11.97
CA ASP A 575 0.16 32.17 -12.53
C ASP A 575 -0.61 31.63 -13.74
N ASN A 576 0.14 30.98 -14.63
CA ASN A 576 -0.40 30.23 -15.78
C ASN A 576 -1.35 29.08 -15.38
N GLY A 577 -1.30 28.64 -14.13
CA GLY A 577 -2.13 27.60 -13.52
C GLY A 577 -3.50 28.08 -13.07
N LEU A 578 -3.59 29.29 -12.50
CA LEU A 578 -4.79 29.84 -11.88
C LEU A 578 -6.09 29.78 -12.73
N PRO A 579 -6.06 29.97 -14.07
CA PRO A 579 -7.27 29.92 -14.89
C PRO A 579 -7.75 28.49 -15.18
N ILE A 580 -6.89 27.48 -14.99
CA ILE A 580 -7.11 26.11 -15.47
C ILE A 580 -7.23 25.14 -14.30
N THR A 581 -6.48 25.37 -13.22
CA THR A 581 -6.56 24.56 -12.01
C THR A 581 -7.86 24.85 -11.27
N GLY A 582 -8.63 23.80 -10.99
CA GLY A 582 -9.82 23.86 -10.13
C GLY A 582 -9.46 24.11 -8.66
N GLY A 583 -10.45 23.93 -7.77
CA GLY A 583 -10.20 23.90 -6.32
C GLY A 583 -9.33 22.71 -5.91
N SER A 584 -8.88 22.73 -4.66
CA SER A 584 -8.19 21.62 -4.02
C SER A 584 -9.02 21.10 -2.83
N TRP A 585 -8.80 19.85 -2.46
CA TRP A 585 -9.41 19.20 -1.31
C TRP A 585 -8.35 18.48 -0.48
N PHE A 586 -8.43 18.65 0.83
CA PHE A 586 -7.69 17.88 1.82
C PHE A 586 -8.71 17.28 2.77
N ARG A 587 -9.14 16.04 2.53
CA ARG A 587 -10.29 15.47 3.23
C ARG A 587 -10.16 14.01 3.61
N GLU A 588 -10.84 13.59 4.68
CA GLU A 588 -10.87 12.18 5.09
C GLU A 588 -9.47 11.60 5.38
N ASN A 589 -8.49 12.45 5.75
CA ASN A 589 -7.13 12.01 6.05
C ASN A 589 -6.91 11.81 7.55
N GLN A 590 -5.96 10.95 7.88
CA GLN A 590 -5.42 10.80 9.23
C GLN A 590 -4.00 11.33 9.24
N CYS A 591 -3.69 12.24 10.16
CA CYS A 591 -2.37 12.88 10.24
C CYS A 591 -1.84 12.86 11.67
N GLU A 592 -0.58 12.50 11.84
CA GLU A 592 0.08 12.43 13.14
C GLU A 592 1.55 12.84 13.03
N ARG A 593 2.04 13.66 13.98
CA ARG A 593 3.46 14.08 14.07
C ARG A 593 3.93 14.74 12.77
N THR A 594 3.42 15.94 12.53
CA THR A 594 3.65 16.75 11.31
C THR A 594 4.46 18.01 11.61
N ASN A 595 5.08 18.57 10.57
CA ASN A 595 5.92 19.77 10.63
C ASN A 595 7.12 19.67 11.60
N LEU A 596 7.66 18.47 11.82
CA LEU A 596 8.67 18.19 12.85
C LEU A 596 9.98 18.98 12.70
N ALA A 597 10.31 19.44 11.49
CA ALA A 597 11.46 20.31 11.25
C ALA A 597 11.16 21.78 11.59
N THR A 598 9.89 22.16 11.74
CA THR A 598 9.36 23.51 12.01
C THR A 598 9.53 24.49 10.85
N GLN A 599 8.72 25.53 10.83
CA GLN A 599 8.80 26.67 9.92
C GLN A 599 10.17 27.34 9.98
N ALA A 600 10.80 27.38 11.16
CA ALA A 600 12.11 28.02 11.35
C ALA A 600 13.24 27.35 10.56
N VAL A 601 13.20 26.02 10.38
CA VAL A 601 14.21 25.29 9.60
C VAL A 601 13.75 25.10 8.16
N SER A 602 12.50 24.67 7.96
CA SER A 602 11.95 24.38 6.64
C SER A 602 11.80 25.64 5.80
N GLY A 603 11.33 26.74 6.40
CA GLY A 603 11.21 28.07 5.79
C GLY A 603 9.95 28.30 4.93
N HIS A 604 9.00 27.36 4.90
CA HIS A 604 7.65 27.48 4.29
C HIS A 604 6.71 26.30 4.65
N ALA A 605 6.79 25.85 5.90
CA ALA A 605 6.01 24.80 6.55
C ALA A 605 5.16 25.36 7.71
N GLU A 606 4.31 26.37 7.43
CA GLU A 606 3.61 27.18 8.44
C GLU A 606 2.47 26.46 9.17
N GLY A 607 2.09 25.28 8.68
CA GLY A 607 1.12 24.43 9.33
C GLY A 607 0.89 23.15 8.55
N LEU A 608 0.16 22.19 9.13
CA LEU A 608 -0.11 20.89 8.51
C LEU A 608 -0.63 21.03 7.08
N VAL A 609 -1.48 22.02 6.85
CA VAL A 609 -1.80 22.55 5.52
C VAL A 609 -1.23 23.95 5.40
N THR A 610 -0.36 24.18 4.41
CA THR A 610 0.28 25.47 4.15
C THR A 610 -0.27 26.09 2.87
N PHE A 611 -0.38 27.41 2.81
CA PHE A 611 -0.83 28.17 1.64
C PHE A 611 0.31 29.04 1.11
N SER A 612 0.37 29.18 -0.21
CA SER A 612 1.34 30.04 -0.88
C SER A 612 0.78 30.54 -2.21
N TRP A 613 0.93 31.82 -2.50
CA TRP A 613 0.78 32.41 -3.85
C TRP A 613 -0.52 31.99 -4.58
N GLY A 614 -1.67 32.53 -4.13
CA GLY A 614 -2.98 32.35 -4.76
C GLY A 614 -3.64 30.98 -4.57
N ALA A 615 -3.16 30.21 -3.58
CA ALA A 615 -3.57 28.83 -3.37
C ALA A 615 -4.87 28.66 -2.56
N GLY A 616 -5.48 29.75 -2.10
CA GLY A 616 -6.75 29.74 -1.37
C GLY A 616 -7.97 29.37 -2.22
N ARG A 617 -8.07 28.14 -2.73
CA ARG A 617 -9.31 27.53 -3.25
C ARG A 617 -9.46 26.14 -2.64
N LEU A 618 -9.52 26.07 -1.32
CA LEU A 618 -9.27 24.83 -0.59
C LEU A 618 -10.44 24.45 0.30
N VAL A 619 -10.79 23.16 0.28
CA VAL A 619 -11.63 22.53 1.29
C VAL A 619 -10.78 21.60 2.16
N VAL A 620 -10.76 21.85 3.45
CA VAL A 620 -10.11 21.02 4.48
C VAL A 620 -11.21 20.40 5.33
N ALA A 621 -11.55 19.13 5.12
CA ALA A 621 -12.72 18.55 5.79
C ALA A 621 -12.62 17.09 6.21
N ASN A 622 -13.28 16.73 7.31
CA ASN A 622 -13.37 15.34 7.78
C ASN A 622 -12.00 14.70 8.10
N ASN A 623 -11.00 15.49 8.47
CA ASN A 623 -9.68 14.97 8.82
C ASN A 623 -9.58 14.70 10.33
N ILE A 624 -8.72 13.75 10.69
CA ILE A 624 -8.31 13.50 12.08
C ILE A 624 -6.81 13.78 12.16
N CYS A 625 -6.46 14.86 12.84
CA CYS A 625 -5.09 15.34 12.92
C CYS A 625 -4.68 15.44 14.38
N LYS A 626 -3.50 14.93 14.71
CA LYS A 626 -2.92 15.03 16.05
C LYS A 626 -1.42 15.35 16.05
N ASP A 627 -0.96 15.99 17.11
CA ASP A 627 0.47 16.13 17.42
C ASP A 627 1.29 16.87 16.34
N GLY A 628 0.80 18.00 15.85
CA GLY A 628 1.60 18.90 14.99
C GLY A 628 2.53 19.78 15.82
N THR A 629 3.74 20.05 15.32
CA THR A 629 4.66 21.03 15.95
C THR A 629 4.45 22.46 15.46
N GLU A 630 3.73 22.63 14.35
CA GLU A 630 3.26 23.90 13.79
C GLU A 630 1.73 23.93 13.78
N PRO A 631 1.09 25.08 13.53
CA PRO A 631 -0.38 25.20 13.47
C PRO A 631 -1.08 24.19 12.53
N PHE A 632 -2.38 23.96 12.73
CA PHE A 632 -3.15 23.09 11.83
C PHE A 632 -3.24 23.67 10.40
N LEU A 633 -3.41 24.99 10.29
CA LEU A 633 -3.45 25.74 9.04
C LEU A 633 -2.38 26.82 9.04
N GLY A 634 -1.72 27.01 7.91
CA GLY A 634 -0.75 28.10 7.68
C GLY A 634 -1.42 29.47 7.55
N THR A 635 -0.70 30.42 6.97
CA THR A 635 -1.16 31.79 6.73
C THR A 635 -2.19 31.84 5.60
N PHE A 636 -3.31 32.55 5.78
CA PHE A 636 -4.32 32.76 4.72
C PHE A 636 -4.69 34.24 4.58
N GLY A 637 -4.64 34.79 3.35
CA GLY A 637 -5.43 35.99 3.02
C GLY A 637 -4.87 37.09 2.10
N SER A 638 -5.47 38.28 2.29
CA SER A 638 -5.59 39.55 1.52
C SER A 638 -5.98 39.48 0.03
N PRO A 639 -7.17 39.98 -0.37
CA PRO A 639 -7.54 40.24 -1.76
C PRO A 639 -6.74 41.37 -2.45
N ALA A 640 -5.92 42.12 -1.71
CA ALA A 640 -5.16 43.27 -2.23
C ALA A 640 -3.77 42.90 -2.77
N GLU A 641 -3.34 41.64 -2.63
CA GLU A 641 -2.10 41.14 -3.19
C GLU A 641 -2.27 40.75 -4.68
N ASP A 642 -1.16 40.66 -5.41
CA ASP A 642 -1.17 40.37 -6.86
C ASP A 642 -1.83 39.01 -7.19
N ASN A 643 -1.82 38.07 -6.26
CA ASN A 643 -2.44 36.75 -6.40
C ASN A 643 -3.09 36.30 -5.08
N PRO A 644 -4.29 36.79 -4.77
CA PRO A 644 -4.89 36.62 -3.46
C PRO A 644 -5.49 35.24 -3.26
N ASP A 645 -5.53 34.80 -2.00
CA ASP A 645 -6.34 33.67 -1.59
C ASP A 645 -7.85 33.98 -1.75
N LYS A 646 -8.63 33.03 -2.29
CA LYS A 646 -9.99 33.27 -2.78
C LYS A 646 -11.11 32.76 -1.87
N TYR A 647 -11.07 31.49 -1.47
CA TYR A 647 -12.00 30.86 -0.52
C TYR A 647 -11.34 29.69 0.23
N LEU A 648 -11.75 29.50 1.48
CA LEU A 648 -11.28 28.44 2.35
C LEU A 648 -12.44 27.87 3.17
N VAL A 649 -12.68 26.57 3.05
CA VAL A 649 -13.69 25.86 3.84
C VAL A 649 -13.00 24.85 4.75
N VAL A 650 -13.11 25.04 6.06
CA VAL A 650 -12.54 24.16 7.08
C VAL A 650 -13.69 23.57 7.89
N HIS A 651 -13.98 22.29 7.67
CA HIS A 651 -15.22 21.69 8.17
C HIS A 651 -15.04 20.29 8.79
N ASN A 652 -15.62 20.09 9.98
CA ASN A 652 -15.73 18.76 10.60
C ASN A 652 -14.37 18.04 10.75
N ASN A 653 -13.33 18.79 11.10
CA ASN A 653 -12.02 18.21 11.42
C ASN A 653 -11.88 17.98 12.92
N ILE A 654 -11.15 16.95 13.31
CA ILE A 654 -10.67 16.76 14.68
C ILE A 654 -9.20 17.16 14.70
N VAL A 655 -8.87 18.17 15.50
CA VAL A 655 -7.52 18.75 15.60
C VAL A 655 -7.08 18.69 17.05
N GLU A 656 -6.08 17.86 17.33
CA GLU A 656 -5.65 17.55 18.70
C GLU A 656 -4.17 17.89 18.92
N ARG A 657 -3.86 18.61 20.01
CA ARG A 657 -2.49 18.96 20.42
C ARG A 657 -1.67 19.67 19.34
N PHE A 658 -2.28 20.63 18.64
CA PHE A 658 -1.56 21.59 17.81
C PHE A 658 -1.26 22.87 18.61
N PRO A 659 -0.18 23.62 18.31
CA PRO A 659 0.10 24.90 18.95
C PRO A 659 -1.06 25.87 18.80
N THR A 660 -1.59 26.00 17.57
CA THR A 660 -2.81 26.74 17.24
C THR A 660 -3.57 26.13 16.06
N PHE A 661 -4.83 26.52 15.90
CA PHE A 661 -5.68 26.13 14.79
C PHE A 661 -5.24 26.72 13.45
N MET A 662 -4.73 27.96 13.47
CA MET A 662 -4.28 28.67 12.28
C MET A 662 -3.16 29.63 12.66
N ASN A 663 -2.14 29.74 11.80
CA ASN A 663 -1.02 30.64 11.98
C ASN A 663 -1.43 32.11 11.85
N TYR A 664 -2.14 32.45 10.77
CA TYR A 664 -2.54 33.82 10.46
C TYR A 664 -3.78 33.85 9.56
N LEU A 665 -4.67 34.82 9.80
CA LEU A 665 -5.84 35.10 8.97
C LEU A 665 -5.93 36.60 8.71
N ALA A 666 -5.91 37.00 7.44
CA ALA A 666 -6.04 38.41 7.08
C ALA A 666 -7.42 38.95 7.46
N ALA A 667 -7.46 40.17 7.99
CA ALA A 667 -8.71 40.81 8.41
C ALA A 667 -9.67 41.11 7.25
N ASP A 668 -9.17 41.14 6.02
CA ASP A 668 -9.91 41.39 4.77
C ASP A 668 -10.13 40.11 3.93
N ALA A 669 -9.83 38.93 4.48
CA ALA A 669 -10.04 37.65 3.80
C ALA A 669 -11.51 37.44 3.39
N LEU A 670 -11.73 36.82 2.23
CA LEU A 670 -13.07 36.53 1.70
C LEU A 670 -13.29 35.01 1.57
N GLY A 671 -14.55 34.59 1.61
CA GLY A 671 -14.92 33.19 1.34
C GLY A 671 -14.41 32.18 2.37
N VAL A 672 -14.19 32.62 3.62
CA VAL A 672 -13.70 31.76 4.71
C VAL A 672 -14.85 31.19 5.53
N SER A 673 -14.87 29.87 5.71
CA SER A 673 -15.84 29.16 6.55
C SER A 673 -15.12 28.17 7.47
N LEU A 674 -15.16 28.43 8.77
CA LEU A 674 -14.59 27.61 9.84
C LEU A 674 -15.73 27.00 10.66
N THR A 675 -16.13 25.78 10.35
CA THR A 675 -17.39 25.22 10.88
C THR A 675 -17.27 23.80 11.40
N ASP A 676 -17.95 23.50 12.50
CA ASP A 676 -18.09 22.13 13.03
C ASP A 676 -16.76 21.41 13.35
N ASN A 677 -15.67 22.14 13.56
CA ASN A 677 -14.38 21.55 13.92
C ASN A 677 -14.30 21.27 15.42
N ILE A 678 -13.62 20.20 15.79
CA ILE A 678 -13.35 19.83 17.18
C ILE A 678 -11.86 20.07 17.44
N LEU A 679 -11.56 21.03 18.31
CA LEU A 679 -10.22 21.37 18.76
C LEU A 679 -10.01 20.78 20.15
N ILE A 680 -8.98 19.98 20.33
CA ILE A 680 -8.62 19.35 21.62
C ILE A 680 -7.21 19.82 21.95
N ASP A 681 -7.03 20.46 23.11
CA ASP A 681 -5.76 21.06 23.53
C ASP A 681 -5.13 21.85 22.37
N THR A 682 -5.93 22.69 21.72
CA THR A 682 -5.56 23.49 20.55
C THR A 682 -6.35 24.79 20.60
N GLY A 683 -5.66 25.92 20.74
CA GLY A 683 -6.28 27.25 20.73
C GLY A 683 -6.13 27.95 19.38
N VAL A 684 -6.44 29.25 19.35
CA VAL A 684 -6.37 30.10 18.15
C VAL A 684 -5.40 31.24 18.40
N GLU A 685 -4.70 31.72 17.37
CA GLU A 685 -3.90 32.95 17.50
C GLU A 685 -4.82 34.17 17.74
N PRO A 686 -4.45 35.11 18.65
CA PRO A 686 -5.28 36.28 18.95
C PRO A 686 -5.69 37.07 17.70
N GLN A 687 -4.76 37.24 16.76
CA GLN A 687 -5.00 37.97 15.53
C GLN A 687 -5.94 37.23 14.56
N VAL A 688 -5.94 35.90 14.57
CA VAL A 688 -6.95 35.11 13.82
C VAL A 688 -8.34 35.32 14.44
N GLN A 689 -8.41 35.36 15.77
CA GLN A 689 -9.66 35.65 16.47
C GLN A 689 -10.17 37.06 16.15
N GLU A 690 -9.29 38.06 16.17
CA GLU A 690 -9.61 39.44 15.78
C GLU A 690 -10.13 39.54 14.35
N ALA A 691 -9.51 38.83 13.39
CA ALA A 691 -9.97 38.79 12.01
C ALA A 691 -11.40 38.23 11.89
N ILE A 692 -11.70 37.15 12.61
CA ILE A 692 -13.05 36.56 12.65
C ILE A 692 -14.07 37.56 13.25
N TYR A 693 -13.71 38.29 14.31
CA TYR A 693 -14.59 39.31 14.90
C TYR A 693 -14.82 40.52 13.99
N ALA A 694 -13.76 40.96 13.30
CA ALA A 694 -13.78 42.17 12.51
C ALA A 694 -14.45 41.98 11.14
N ASN A 695 -14.34 40.79 10.55
CA ASN A 695 -14.78 40.52 9.19
C ASN A 695 -16.10 39.72 9.15
N PRO A 696 -17.23 40.35 8.79
CA PRO A 696 -18.54 39.68 8.77
C PRO A 696 -18.69 38.64 7.65
N SER A 697 -17.77 38.58 6.69
CA SER A 697 -17.80 37.57 5.62
C SER A 697 -17.20 36.22 6.04
N ILE A 698 -16.50 36.20 7.18
CA ILE A 698 -15.89 34.99 7.73
C ILE A 698 -16.95 34.27 8.57
N LYS A 699 -17.33 33.06 8.14
CA LYS A 699 -18.27 32.23 8.89
C LYS A 699 -17.51 31.41 9.92
N CYS A 700 -17.87 31.55 11.20
CA CYS A 700 -17.34 30.73 12.28
C CYS A 700 -18.48 30.21 13.15
N SER A 701 -18.80 28.92 13.08
CA SER A 701 -19.96 28.36 13.79
C SER A 701 -19.86 26.86 14.04
N GLY A 702 -20.37 26.39 15.17
CA GLY A 702 -20.47 24.94 15.46
C GLY A 702 -19.16 24.29 15.88
N ASN A 703 -18.09 25.06 16.01
CA ASN A 703 -16.80 24.55 16.48
C ASN A 703 -16.84 24.27 17.98
N ILE A 704 -16.13 23.23 18.41
CA ILE A 704 -16.01 22.81 19.79
C ILE A 704 -14.54 22.91 20.18
N SER A 705 -14.23 23.54 21.32
CA SER A 705 -12.89 23.55 21.88
C SER A 705 -12.88 22.85 23.23
N VAL A 706 -11.97 21.90 23.41
CA VAL A 706 -11.77 21.11 24.64
C VAL A 706 -10.31 21.28 25.05
N GLY A 707 -10.03 22.26 25.91
CA GLY A 707 -8.65 22.68 26.18
C GLY A 707 -8.08 23.55 25.05
N SER A 708 -7.28 24.55 25.41
CA SER A 708 -6.82 25.58 24.46
C SER A 708 -5.34 25.93 24.58
N ASN A 709 -4.57 25.17 25.38
CA ASN A 709 -3.17 25.45 25.69
C ASN A 709 -2.91 26.88 26.18
N GLY A 710 -3.86 27.47 26.92
CA GLY A 710 -3.77 28.83 27.44
C GLY A 710 -4.01 29.93 26.41
N ARG A 711 -4.45 29.58 25.19
CA ARG A 711 -4.80 30.50 24.11
C ARG A 711 -6.32 30.68 23.99
N PRO A 712 -6.80 31.68 23.23
CA PRO A 712 -8.22 31.82 22.91
C PRO A 712 -8.79 30.55 22.26
N THR A 713 -10.05 30.26 22.55
CA THR A 713 -10.80 29.16 21.93
C THR A 713 -11.45 29.59 20.63
N LEU A 714 -11.68 28.64 19.73
CA LEU A 714 -12.51 28.84 18.54
C LEU A 714 -14.00 28.69 18.93
N GLU A 715 -14.43 29.37 20.00
CA GLU A 715 -15.82 29.36 20.44
C GLU A 715 -16.65 30.32 19.57
N ASN A 716 -17.93 29.97 19.35
CA ASN A 716 -18.89 30.65 18.48
C ASN A 716 -18.79 32.18 18.54
N VAL A 717 -17.94 32.75 17.69
CA VAL A 717 -17.98 34.14 17.32
C VAL A 717 -19.05 34.27 16.25
N SER A 718 -20.31 34.08 16.64
CA SER A 718 -21.40 34.61 15.83
C SER A 718 -21.73 35.99 16.37
N ARG A 719 -21.47 37.00 15.55
CA ARG A 719 -22.08 38.32 15.73
C ARG A 719 -23.61 38.25 15.54
N ASP A 720 -24.11 37.13 15.01
CA ASP A 720 -25.52 36.83 14.70
C ASP A 720 -26.36 36.44 15.93
N GLU A 721 -25.77 36.13 17.08
CA GLU A 721 -26.50 36.01 18.36
C GLU A 721 -26.99 37.36 18.92
N ARG A 722 -26.74 38.50 18.23
CA ARG A 722 -27.37 39.80 18.56
C ARG A 722 -28.66 40.09 17.79
N LEU A 723 -29.10 39.24 16.87
CA LEU A 723 -30.44 39.33 16.28
C LEU A 723 -31.34 38.26 16.88
N ALA A 724 -31.75 38.51 18.12
CA ALA A 724 -32.84 37.80 18.75
C ALA A 724 -34.10 37.91 17.89
N ILE A 725 -34.61 36.78 17.38
CA ILE A 725 -36.05 36.49 17.37
C ILE A 725 -36.25 34.97 17.53
N GLY A 726 -36.69 34.55 18.73
CA GLY A 726 -37.71 33.50 18.85
C GLY A 726 -37.32 32.11 19.35
N ASN A 727 -37.29 31.98 20.68
CA ASN A 727 -37.78 30.85 21.49
C ASN A 727 -36.97 29.55 21.66
N ASP A 728 -36.59 29.39 22.94
CA ASP A 728 -36.70 28.22 23.82
C ASP A 728 -36.01 26.90 23.47
N VAL A 729 -35.05 26.57 24.34
CA VAL A 729 -35.01 25.36 25.18
C VAL A 729 -35.62 24.13 24.50
N GLN A 730 -34.78 23.33 23.83
CA GLN A 730 -34.65 21.89 24.06
C GLN A 730 -33.38 21.35 23.38
N LEU A 731 -32.46 20.89 24.23
CA LEU A 731 -31.44 19.92 23.89
C LEU A 731 -32.05 18.70 23.18
N GLN A 732 -31.23 18.03 22.35
CA GLN A 732 -31.40 16.68 21.77
C GLN A 732 -32.00 16.58 20.36
N ALA A 733 -31.23 16.99 19.34
CA ALA A 733 -31.18 16.27 18.06
C ALA A 733 -29.90 16.64 17.30
N ARG A 734 -28.81 15.90 17.59
CA ARG A 734 -27.62 15.85 16.72
C ARG A 734 -28.06 15.33 15.35
N GLN A 735 -27.77 16.02 14.24
CA GLN A 735 -27.64 15.37 12.94
C GLN A 735 -26.80 16.16 11.93
N ARG A 736 -25.52 15.74 11.86
CA ARG A 736 -24.62 15.61 10.71
C ARG A 736 -24.98 16.45 9.47
N ALA A 737 -24.26 17.55 9.25
CA ALA A 737 -24.12 18.15 7.93
C ALA A 737 -22.86 17.57 7.27
N VAL A 738 -23.03 16.88 6.14
CA VAL A 738 -21.95 16.50 5.22
C VAL A 738 -22.07 17.45 4.04
N ILE A 739 -21.07 18.29 3.82
CA ILE A 739 -20.99 19.13 2.62
C ILE A 739 -19.75 18.68 1.84
N SER A 740 -19.97 18.13 0.64
CA SER A 740 -18.92 17.87 -0.33
C SER A 740 -19.05 18.85 -1.50
N ASP A 741 -17.98 19.65 -1.62
CA ASP A 741 -17.33 20.08 -2.86
C ASP A 741 -17.86 21.34 -3.60
N PRO A 742 -17.09 22.46 -3.56
CA PRO A 742 -17.22 23.61 -4.45
C PRO A 742 -16.00 23.76 -5.39
N GLY A 743 -16.25 23.84 -6.70
CA GLY A 743 -15.29 24.36 -7.68
C GLY A 743 -15.81 25.66 -8.31
N ALA A 744 -15.22 26.79 -7.86
CA ALA A 744 -15.23 28.20 -8.29
C ALA A 744 -15.98 28.59 -9.59
N HIS A 745 -16.57 29.79 -9.71
CA HIS A 745 -15.82 31.04 -9.91
C HIS A 745 -16.60 32.34 -9.56
N GLU A 746 -15.79 33.37 -9.36
CA GLU A 746 -16.01 34.65 -8.68
C GLU A 746 -17.04 35.60 -9.30
N GLY A 747 -17.62 36.42 -8.42
CA GLY A 747 -18.50 37.55 -8.76
C GLY A 747 -19.78 37.62 -7.92
N LEU A 748 -19.76 37.18 -6.66
CA LEU A 748 -20.97 36.94 -5.88
C LEU A 748 -20.98 37.72 -4.56
N SER A 749 -21.80 38.77 -4.50
CA SER A 749 -22.37 39.28 -3.25
C SER A 749 -23.51 38.34 -2.85
N LEU A 750 -23.27 37.46 -1.87
CA LEU A 750 -24.25 36.51 -1.35
C LEU A 750 -24.98 37.12 -0.15
N ALA A 751 -26.26 37.47 -0.30
CA ALA A 751 -27.14 37.70 0.84
C ALA A 751 -27.87 36.39 1.16
N TYR A 752 -27.59 35.81 2.34
CA TYR A 752 -28.19 34.57 2.82
C TYR A 752 -29.32 34.87 3.82
N THR A 753 -30.44 34.14 3.75
CA THR A 753 -31.45 34.12 4.81
C THR A 753 -31.99 32.69 4.96
N PRO A 754 -31.85 32.02 6.12
CA PRO A 754 -32.13 30.58 6.25
C PRO A 754 -33.61 30.27 6.55
N ASN A 755 -34.15 29.18 5.97
CA ASN A 755 -35.30 28.42 6.52
C ASN A 755 -35.26 26.92 6.08
N PRO A 756 -35.47 25.92 6.97
CA PRO A 756 -34.94 24.56 6.79
C PRO A 756 -35.76 23.55 5.97
N ILE A 757 -36.84 23.93 5.28
CA ILE A 757 -37.73 22.95 4.60
C ILE A 757 -37.83 23.17 3.08
N ASN A 758 -37.43 24.34 2.60
CA ASN A 758 -37.33 24.65 1.18
C ASN A 758 -36.02 25.41 0.96
N ALA A 759 -34.98 24.74 0.50
CA ALA A 759 -33.81 25.45 -0.02
C ALA A 759 -34.22 26.10 -1.35
N GLN A 760 -34.82 27.28 -1.30
CA GLN A 760 -35.02 28.11 -2.48
C GLN A 760 -33.68 28.75 -2.84
N PHE A 761 -33.08 28.27 -3.93
CA PHE A 761 -32.01 28.97 -4.61
C PHE A 761 -32.63 30.07 -5.47
N VAL A 762 -32.51 31.32 -5.05
CA VAL A 762 -32.94 32.47 -5.85
C VAL A 762 -31.72 33.03 -6.57
N LEU A 763 -31.57 32.69 -7.84
CA LEU A 763 -30.55 33.26 -8.74
C LEU A 763 -31.14 34.47 -9.46
N GLN A 764 -30.72 35.69 -9.12
CA GLN A 764 -31.11 36.90 -9.87
C GLN A 764 -29.95 37.42 -10.72
N GLY A 765 -30.16 37.41 -12.04
CA GLY A 765 -29.46 38.24 -13.03
C GLY A 765 -28.01 37.85 -13.36
N PHE A 766 -27.80 37.10 -14.45
CA PHE A 766 -26.47 36.88 -15.02
C PHE A 766 -26.45 36.97 -16.56
N ASN A 767 -25.32 37.47 -17.10
CA ASN A 767 -25.06 37.72 -18.53
C ASN A 767 -23.98 36.78 -19.14
N THR A 768 -23.55 35.72 -18.46
CA THR A 768 -22.53 34.76 -18.96
C THR A 768 -22.84 33.31 -18.57
N ILE A 769 -22.30 32.35 -19.33
CA ILE A 769 -22.44 30.90 -19.15
C ILE A 769 -21.84 30.48 -17.81
N THR A 770 -22.58 29.74 -16.99
CA THR A 770 -22.13 29.17 -15.70
C THR A 770 -22.31 27.64 -15.68
N GLU A 771 -21.32 26.93 -15.12
CA GLU A 771 -21.30 25.48 -14.90
C GLU A 771 -21.32 25.23 -13.38
N ASP A 772 -22.28 24.45 -12.88
CA ASP A 772 -22.33 24.02 -11.47
C ASP A 772 -22.31 22.49 -11.37
N ALA A 773 -21.50 21.97 -10.44
CA ALA A 773 -21.48 20.57 -10.04
C ALA A 773 -21.78 20.45 -8.55
N VAL A 774 -22.74 19.60 -8.19
CA VAL A 774 -23.13 19.36 -6.80
C VAL A 774 -23.21 17.87 -6.55
N ARG A 775 -22.53 17.37 -5.52
CA ARG A 775 -22.67 15.99 -5.04
C ARG A 775 -23.77 15.93 -3.98
N VAL A 776 -24.77 15.07 -4.20
CA VAL A 776 -25.83 14.78 -3.22
C VAL A 776 -25.95 13.26 -3.10
N ASN A 777 -25.39 12.67 -2.04
CA ASN A 777 -25.26 11.22 -1.83
C ASN A 777 -24.40 10.51 -2.93
N ARG A 778 -24.76 9.29 -3.37
CA ARG A 778 -24.00 8.45 -4.34
C ARG A 778 -24.18 8.82 -5.83
N ASN A 779 -24.77 9.98 -6.12
CA ASN A 779 -25.06 10.44 -7.48
C ASN A 779 -24.39 11.79 -7.76
N TYR A 780 -23.93 11.96 -8.99
CA TYR A 780 -23.28 13.18 -9.49
C TYR A 780 -24.21 13.94 -10.45
N LYS A 781 -24.11 15.28 -10.43
CA LYS A 781 -24.88 16.16 -11.31
C LYS A 781 -24.00 17.29 -11.87
N ARG A 782 -24.22 17.61 -13.15
CA ARG A 782 -23.69 18.81 -13.84
C ARG A 782 -24.84 19.57 -14.50
N SER A 783 -24.88 20.91 -14.42
CA SER A 783 -25.85 21.71 -15.18
C SER A 783 -25.17 22.85 -15.96
N LEU A 784 -25.59 23.03 -17.23
CA LEU A 784 -25.09 24.06 -18.14
C LEU A 784 -26.20 25.09 -18.42
N TYR A 785 -25.91 26.38 -18.23
CA TYR A 785 -26.82 27.49 -18.56
C TYR A 785 -26.24 28.35 -19.69
N THR A 786 -27.09 28.76 -20.64
CA THR A 786 -26.69 29.62 -21.76
C THR A 786 -26.89 31.11 -21.41
N ALA A 787 -25.96 31.96 -21.83
CA ALA A 787 -25.96 33.38 -21.50
C ALA A 787 -27.13 34.15 -22.15
N GLY A 788 -27.79 35.02 -21.38
CA GLY A 788 -28.68 36.07 -21.89
C GLY A 788 -30.18 35.76 -22.03
N GLY A 789 -30.68 34.57 -21.64
CA GLY A 789 -32.06 34.18 -21.94
C GLY A 789 -32.84 33.57 -20.76
N ASN A 790 -34.07 34.04 -20.57
CA ASN A 790 -35.15 33.40 -19.80
C ASN A 790 -35.09 31.86 -19.81
N ALA A 791 -34.93 31.22 -18.64
CA ALA A 791 -35.24 29.83 -18.19
C ALA A 791 -35.42 28.64 -19.19
N SER A 792 -35.06 28.79 -20.44
CA SER A 792 -35.32 27.86 -21.54
C SER A 792 -33.96 27.50 -22.14
N GLY A 793 -33.48 26.30 -21.85
CA GLY A 793 -32.21 25.80 -22.37
C GLY A 793 -31.23 25.23 -21.35
N THR A 794 -31.66 24.98 -20.11
CA THR A 794 -30.82 24.31 -19.10
C THR A 794 -30.57 22.85 -19.50
N PHE A 795 -29.30 22.48 -19.59
CA PHE A 795 -28.85 21.11 -19.82
C PHE A 795 -28.39 20.50 -18.49
N THR A 796 -28.86 19.30 -18.15
CA THR A 796 -28.44 18.61 -16.92
C THR A 796 -27.95 17.19 -17.22
N GLU A 797 -26.72 16.89 -16.81
CA GLU A 797 -26.07 15.56 -16.82
C GLU A 797 -26.15 14.91 -15.44
N TYR A 798 -26.40 13.60 -15.42
CA TYR A 798 -26.45 12.76 -14.22
C TYR A 798 -25.62 11.48 -14.39
N TRP A 799 -24.91 11.04 -13.35
CA TRP A 799 -24.29 9.69 -13.27
C TRP A 799 -24.19 9.17 -11.83
N THR A 800 -24.01 7.85 -11.64
CA THR A 800 -23.89 7.18 -10.33
C THR A 800 -22.59 6.37 -10.24
N ASP A 801 -22.17 6.00 -9.02
CA ASP A 801 -20.91 5.25 -8.78
C ASP A 801 -20.91 3.82 -9.35
N GLU A 802 -22.07 3.20 -9.59
CA GLU A 802 -22.18 1.78 -9.95
C GLU A 802 -22.59 1.51 -11.41
N ASP A 803 -23.24 2.46 -12.09
CA ASP A 803 -23.65 2.31 -13.49
C ASP A 803 -23.13 3.48 -14.33
N LEU A 804 -22.22 3.19 -15.26
CA LEU A 804 -21.68 4.12 -16.28
C LEU A 804 -22.74 4.60 -17.31
N ASN A 805 -24.02 4.66 -16.94
CA ASN A 805 -25.10 5.13 -17.82
C ASN A 805 -25.36 6.63 -17.64
N LEU A 806 -24.99 7.41 -18.66
CA LEU A 806 -25.27 8.84 -18.78
C LEU A 806 -26.76 9.08 -19.06
N GLY A 807 -27.44 9.83 -18.19
CA GLY A 807 -28.80 10.32 -18.41
C GLY A 807 -28.83 11.84 -18.65
N TYR A 808 -29.62 12.29 -19.64
CA TYR A 808 -29.81 13.70 -19.98
C TYR A 808 -31.24 14.18 -19.66
N LEU A 809 -31.38 15.36 -19.04
CA LEU A 809 -32.67 16.01 -18.77
C LEU A 809 -32.65 17.44 -19.35
N ILE A 810 -33.64 17.75 -20.20
CA ILE A 810 -33.88 19.08 -20.77
C ILE A 810 -35.26 19.54 -20.28
N ASN A 811 -35.33 20.63 -19.52
CA ASN A 811 -36.62 21.13 -19.02
C ASN A 811 -37.11 22.35 -19.85
N PRO A 812 -38.39 22.36 -20.31
CA PRO A 812 -38.96 23.47 -21.04
C PRO A 812 -39.96 24.24 -20.16
N SER A 813 -39.59 25.40 -19.61
CA SER A 813 -40.63 26.32 -19.12
C SER A 813 -40.23 27.78 -19.25
N SER A 814 -41.07 28.48 -20.01
CA SER A 814 -41.01 29.86 -20.45
C SER A 814 -41.81 30.79 -19.52
N GLY A 815 -41.23 31.20 -18.39
CA GLY A 815 -41.87 32.17 -17.49
C GLY A 815 -40.84 33.11 -16.86
N ALA A 816 -41.06 34.41 -16.99
CA ALA A 816 -40.24 35.44 -16.35
C ALA A 816 -40.36 35.34 -14.82
N GLY A 817 -39.22 35.24 -14.12
CA GLY A 817 -39.15 34.98 -12.68
C GLY A 817 -39.09 33.48 -12.37
N GLY A 818 -37.92 32.87 -12.61
CA GLY A 818 -37.72 31.44 -12.36
C GLY A 818 -37.49 31.12 -10.89
N ASN A 819 -38.56 30.86 -10.13
CA ASN A 819 -38.45 30.12 -8.88
C ASN A 819 -38.27 28.64 -9.20
N PHE A 820 -37.18 28.02 -8.72
CA PHE A 820 -36.97 26.58 -8.77
C PHE A 820 -37.32 25.99 -7.40
N SER A 821 -38.21 25.00 -7.37
CA SER A 821 -38.56 24.24 -6.15
C SER A 821 -38.39 22.75 -6.41
N TRP A 822 -37.58 22.07 -5.61
CA TRP A 822 -37.56 20.61 -5.56
C TRP A 822 -37.95 20.14 -4.16
N ALA A 823 -38.89 19.19 -4.11
CA ALA A 823 -39.20 18.38 -2.95
C ALA A 823 -38.62 16.99 -3.17
N THR A 824 -37.82 16.49 -2.24
CA THR A 824 -37.39 15.09 -2.21
C THR A 824 -38.60 14.20 -1.96
N TYR A 825 -38.99 13.39 -2.96
CA TYR A 825 -39.97 12.33 -2.74
C TYR A 825 -39.60 11.04 -3.48
N ASN A 826 -39.83 9.93 -2.79
CA ASN A 826 -39.80 8.57 -3.33
C ASN A 826 -40.89 8.41 -4.41
N GLY A 827 -40.50 8.22 -5.67
CA GLY A 827 -41.37 7.72 -6.74
C GLY A 827 -41.79 8.75 -7.81
N GLY A 828 -41.44 8.45 -9.08
CA GLY A 828 -41.96 9.04 -10.33
C GLY A 828 -41.62 10.53 -10.53
N VAL A 829 -40.88 10.97 -11.55
CA VAL A 829 -41.25 10.94 -12.98
C VAL A 829 -39.93 11.02 -13.81
N ARG A 830 -39.75 10.10 -14.75
CA ARG A 830 -38.61 10.03 -15.67
C ARG A 830 -39.01 10.61 -17.04
N LYS A 831 -38.26 11.56 -17.58
CA LYS A 831 -38.25 11.87 -19.03
C LYS A 831 -36.97 11.26 -19.59
N HIS A 832 -37.06 10.09 -20.23
CA HIS A 832 -35.92 9.37 -20.79
C HIS A 832 -35.99 9.39 -22.32
N LEU A 833 -34.83 9.59 -22.95
CA LEU A 833 -34.55 9.07 -24.27
C LEU A 833 -33.97 7.66 -24.06
N SER A 834 -34.65 6.62 -24.53
CA SER A 834 -34.10 5.26 -24.53
C SER A 834 -33.74 4.84 -25.94
N ILE A 835 -32.57 4.23 -26.08
CA ILE A 835 -32.13 3.54 -27.29
C ILE A 835 -31.99 2.07 -26.90
N ASP A 836 -32.77 1.20 -27.52
CA ASP A 836 -32.67 -0.25 -27.39
C ASP A 836 -32.65 -0.91 -28.78
N ASP A 837 -32.59 -2.24 -28.79
CA ASP A 837 -32.43 -3.05 -30.00
C ASP A 837 -33.65 -2.96 -30.96
N GLU A 838 -34.75 -2.33 -30.55
CA GLU A 838 -35.96 -2.11 -31.36
C GLU A 838 -36.10 -0.67 -31.89
N GLY A 839 -35.29 0.28 -31.41
CA GLY A 839 -35.24 1.66 -31.91
C GLY A 839 -35.17 2.73 -30.82
N VAL A 840 -35.43 3.99 -31.20
CA VAL A 840 -35.39 5.15 -30.28
C VAL A 840 -36.81 5.45 -29.79
N SER A 841 -37.07 5.34 -28.48
CA SER A 841 -38.38 5.68 -27.89
C SER A 841 -38.31 6.93 -27.00
N PHE A 842 -39.31 7.83 -27.13
CA PHE A 842 -39.42 9.07 -26.35
C PHE A 842 -40.69 9.08 -25.51
N ASN A 843 -40.58 8.83 -24.20
CA ASN A 843 -41.71 9.01 -23.29
C ASN A 843 -41.75 10.45 -22.73
N GLY A 844 -42.71 11.25 -23.20
CA GLY A 844 -43.11 12.51 -22.55
C GLY A 844 -43.01 13.82 -23.34
N MET A 845 -42.80 13.83 -24.66
CA MET A 845 -43.01 15.03 -25.50
C MET A 845 -44.48 15.11 -25.95
N GLN A 846 -45.19 16.21 -25.64
CA GLN A 846 -46.52 16.47 -26.20
C GLN A 846 -46.40 16.93 -27.67
N TYR A 847 -47.23 16.35 -28.54
CA TYR A 847 -47.35 16.70 -29.96
C TYR A 847 -47.46 18.22 -30.16
N GLY A 848 -46.66 18.77 -31.07
CA GLY A 848 -46.67 20.21 -31.41
C GLY A 848 -45.82 21.12 -30.52
N ARG A 849 -45.18 20.63 -29.45
CA ARG A 849 -44.15 21.40 -28.71
C ARG A 849 -42.76 21.15 -29.31
N ALA A 850 -42.07 22.24 -29.63
CA ALA A 850 -40.71 22.20 -30.18
C ALA A 850 -39.67 22.57 -29.12
N THR A 851 -38.56 21.84 -29.10
CA THR A 851 -37.35 22.17 -28.35
C THR A 851 -36.43 22.97 -29.26
N TYR A 852 -36.06 24.19 -28.88
CA TYR A 852 -35.22 25.07 -29.67
C TYR A 852 -33.77 25.01 -29.17
N TYR A 853 -32.83 25.04 -30.10
CA TYR A 853 -31.39 25.13 -29.88
C TYR A 853 -30.92 26.45 -30.51
N GLY A 854 -30.80 27.48 -29.69
CA GLY A 854 -30.68 28.88 -30.10
C GLY A 854 -31.98 29.66 -29.88
N GLU A 855 -31.93 31.00 -30.02
CA GLU A 855 -33.11 31.85 -29.83
C GLU A 855 -34.17 31.56 -30.90
N LYS A 856 -35.41 31.29 -30.47
CA LYS A 856 -36.53 30.89 -31.36
C LYS A 856 -36.72 31.83 -32.55
N ASP A 857 -36.39 33.12 -32.38
CA ASP A 857 -36.64 34.14 -33.39
C ASP A 857 -35.39 34.67 -34.11
N VAL A 858 -34.28 33.95 -34.02
CA VAL A 858 -33.03 34.27 -34.73
C VAL A 858 -32.76 33.27 -35.85
N ASP A 859 -32.36 33.78 -37.02
CA ASP A 859 -31.92 32.93 -38.14
C ASP A 859 -30.59 32.26 -37.80
N GLY A 860 -30.51 30.96 -38.08
CA GLY A 860 -29.40 30.11 -37.64
C GLY A 860 -29.79 29.14 -36.53
N SER A 861 -30.82 29.48 -35.73
CA SER A 861 -31.31 28.63 -34.64
C SER A 861 -31.89 27.32 -35.15
N TRP A 862 -31.83 26.29 -34.33
CA TRP A 862 -32.36 24.97 -34.62
C TRP A 862 -33.56 24.67 -33.74
N ARG A 863 -34.43 23.76 -34.18
CA ARG A 863 -35.47 23.18 -33.33
C ARG A 863 -35.67 21.72 -33.67
N VAL A 864 -36.07 20.96 -32.67
CA VAL A 864 -36.49 19.57 -32.80
C VAL A 864 -37.90 19.46 -32.26
N MET A 865 -38.80 18.87 -33.05
CA MET A 865 -40.20 18.70 -32.65
C MET A 865 -40.81 17.46 -33.30
N ILE A 866 -41.94 17.02 -32.74
CA ILE A 866 -42.74 15.96 -33.35
C ILE A 866 -43.80 16.60 -34.24
N LEU A 867 -43.82 16.21 -35.52
CA LEU A 867 -44.70 16.77 -36.54
C LEU A 867 -45.23 15.62 -37.40
N GLY A 868 -46.49 15.25 -37.21
CA GLY A 868 -47.14 14.15 -37.94
C GLY A 868 -46.66 12.73 -37.58
N GLY A 869 -45.94 12.57 -36.46
CA GLY A 869 -45.42 11.27 -35.99
C GLY A 869 -43.90 11.21 -36.08
N ASP A 870 -43.32 12.05 -36.93
CA ASP A 870 -41.90 12.08 -37.18
C ASP A 870 -41.20 13.11 -36.30
N LEU A 871 -39.97 12.79 -35.90
CA LEU A 871 -39.06 13.71 -35.24
C LEU A 871 -38.38 14.56 -36.31
N VAL A 872 -38.75 15.83 -36.40
CA VAL A 872 -38.21 16.76 -37.39
C VAL A 872 -37.21 17.72 -36.76
N HIS A 873 -36.01 17.76 -37.33
CA HIS A 873 -34.97 18.74 -37.02
C HIS A 873 -35.07 19.86 -38.06
N GLN A 874 -35.27 21.09 -37.61
CA GLN A 874 -35.45 22.24 -38.48
C GLN A 874 -34.47 23.34 -38.09
N LYS A 875 -33.96 24.08 -39.08
CA LYS A 875 -33.13 25.27 -38.88
C LYS A 875 -33.89 26.50 -39.35
N ARG A 876 -33.85 27.58 -38.58
CA ARG A 876 -34.46 28.86 -38.96
C ARG A 876 -33.58 29.56 -39.98
N VAL A 877 -34.15 29.90 -41.13
CA VAL A 877 -33.47 30.58 -42.24
C VAL A 877 -34.45 31.59 -42.84
N ALA A 878 -34.05 32.86 -42.91
CA ALA A 878 -34.88 33.97 -43.39
C ALA A 878 -36.24 34.06 -42.67
N GLY A 879 -36.24 33.94 -41.35
CA GLY A 879 -37.43 33.99 -40.48
C GLY A 879 -38.28 32.72 -40.45
N ASN A 880 -37.96 31.71 -41.28
CA ASN A 880 -38.77 30.51 -41.46
C ASN A 880 -38.06 29.25 -40.97
N TRP A 881 -38.81 28.32 -40.37
CA TRP A 881 -38.27 27.03 -39.94
C TRP A 881 -38.23 26.04 -41.11
N VAL A 882 -37.02 25.72 -41.56
CA VAL A 882 -36.79 24.81 -42.69
C VAL A 882 -36.35 23.45 -42.17
N THR A 883 -37.08 22.37 -42.48
CA THR A 883 -36.68 21.01 -42.12
C THR A 883 -35.36 20.64 -42.77
N LYS A 884 -34.43 20.15 -41.96
CA LYS A 884 -33.10 19.71 -42.38
C LYS A 884 -32.95 18.20 -42.28
N GLN A 885 -33.64 17.59 -41.33
CA GLN A 885 -33.67 16.15 -41.16
C GLN A 885 -35.02 15.75 -40.60
N THR A 886 -35.58 14.67 -41.13
CA THR A 886 -36.76 14.00 -40.58
C THR A 886 -36.32 12.61 -40.20
N VAL A 887 -36.55 12.23 -38.95
CA VAL A 887 -36.44 10.84 -38.51
C VAL A 887 -37.87 10.33 -38.41
N ALA A 888 -38.22 9.42 -39.33
CA ALA A 888 -39.56 8.85 -39.36
C ALA A 888 -39.82 8.05 -38.08
N GLY A 889 -40.90 8.35 -37.38
CA GLY A 889 -41.37 7.52 -36.28
C GLY A 889 -42.22 6.38 -36.85
N GLN A 890 -42.05 5.14 -36.37
CA GLN A 890 -43.03 4.09 -36.64
C GLN A 890 -44.26 4.26 -35.74
#